data_AF-A0A1F7LAE8-F1
#
_entry.id   AF-A0A1F7LAE8-F1
#
_cell.length_a   1.000
_cell.length_b   1.000
_cell.length_c   1.000
_cell.angle_alpha   90.00
_cell.angle_beta   90.00
_cell.angle_gamma   90.00
#
_symmetry.space_group_name_H-M   'P 1'
#
loop_
_entity.id
_entity.type
_entity.pdbx_description
1 polymer ?
#
loop_
_entity_poly.entity_id
_entity_poly.type
_entity_poly.pdbx_seq_one_letter_code
_entity_poly.pdbx_strand_id
1 'polypeptide(L)'
;MKITRRLTREGQSPYAGLEFDLRNSEIKNPDGSTVFRQEGVSVPAAWSAVATDILAQKYFRKSGVPQTGPDGKPLLDKEGRPVLGGERDARQVFHRLAGCWTQWGERYGYFDSHADAKTFYDELCYMLAAQIAAPNSPQWFNTGLSYAYGLTGPAQGHYYVDPELGTLTRATSAYERPQVHACFILSVSDDLVNDGGIMDLWTREARIFKYGSGSGSNFSALRGENEPLSGGGKSSGLMSFLKIGDRAAGAIKSGGTTRRAAKMVCLDLDHPDVMQFIRWKVVEEQKVAALVAGSRLGKRRLQAVMTACRVTGPNGEQIDADPKKNPTLRAALREARAAMVPEAYIQKTRQLAAQGVTKLAFPEYDTDWDSQAYLTVSGQNSNNSVRIPNRFFEVLERDGEWLLVRRTDGKVSKRLPARELWEEIAYAAWACADPGLQFDTTINEWHTCPEEGRINASNPCVTGDTLVATAGGWQRIDALVGRSERIIGADGQPHLVTKIFPTGRKPVFVLTTRSGYRVRITGDHPVLTVGRGDVAVRDLTPDDRLILQGPGFGRRTLAGNLALGIGVAVGDGCLTRATIGGREQQSIILTMHAGESAVLASVAQAVNEQKAALKAVGSVGRNDGVHVMRGATGARLAFGSRPVVDLFRQLAVLDEGSERKRFTPAVFELDRPALAAILRGLFTADGTVANYGEKSQYVSLDSSSETLLRQVQLLLLSFGIKSKLYDGRRGDTTTAMLPDGRGGSREYPVQPMFSLRISRSSRFIFEREIGFHAESPKTEALARLNAEVAAYRDELTDRVASIEPAGEEEVFDLTEDATGHFVAGGLVVHNCSEYLFLDDTACNLASVNLVKFLREDGSFDIEGFRHACRLWTAVLEISVLMAAYPSPAIAQKSWEFRTLGLGYANMGTVLMRKGIPYDSPEAVATCGALTAIMHGEAYATSAEMARDLGPFNGFVRNRDHMLRVIRNHRRAAYNASTAEYEQLSIPPLGIEPASCPAPLIQAARETWDRALALGEAHGYRNAQVTVLAPTGTIGLVMDCDTTGIEPDFALVKFKKLAGGGYFKIINQSLPVALRTLGYTESQIDDIIAYGVGRKTLRGAPAINHETLLARGFDEAGIARVEEALEGSFDITFAFNPWVLGEGYVAQQLGLNEARLAEW
;
A
#
# COMPACT_ATOMS: atom_id res chain seq x y z
N MET A 1 3.29 -37.18 2.30
CA MET A 1 2.02 -37.27 3.07
C MET A 1 1.10 -38.38 2.56
N LYS A 2 0.70 -39.30 3.45
CA LYS A 2 -0.40 -40.27 3.26
C LYS A 2 -1.79 -39.61 3.20
N ILE A 3 -2.68 -40.13 2.35
CA ILE A 3 -4.06 -39.66 2.15
C ILE A 3 -5.07 -40.75 2.52
N THR A 4 -5.90 -40.50 3.53
CA THR A 4 -7.03 -41.37 3.86
C THR A 4 -8.18 -41.16 2.86
N ARG A 5 -8.63 -42.22 2.20
CA ARG A 5 -9.85 -42.20 1.39
C ARG A 5 -11.09 -42.18 2.30
N ARG A 6 -12.03 -41.25 2.10
CA ARG A 6 -13.21 -41.08 2.97
C ARG A 6 -14.51 -40.83 2.19
N LEU A 7 -14.46 -40.01 1.15
CA LEU A 7 -15.63 -39.61 0.36
C LEU A 7 -15.84 -40.50 -0.87
N THR A 8 -14.76 -41.08 -1.39
CA THR A 8 -14.74 -41.86 -2.64
C THR A 8 -14.47 -43.35 -2.41
N ARG A 9 -14.57 -44.17 -3.46
CA ARG A 9 -14.24 -45.60 -3.44
C ARG A 9 -13.16 -45.92 -4.46
N GLU A 10 -12.23 -46.80 -4.10
CA GLU A 10 -11.18 -47.28 -5.00
C GLU A 10 -11.79 -48.04 -6.20
N GLY A 11 -11.14 -47.93 -7.36
CA GLY A 11 -11.61 -48.52 -8.62
C GLY A 11 -12.87 -47.88 -9.23
N GLN A 12 -13.52 -46.93 -8.54
CA GLN A 12 -14.71 -46.24 -9.02
C GLN A 12 -14.41 -44.83 -9.54
N SER A 13 -15.37 -44.24 -10.25
CA SER A 13 -15.32 -42.82 -10.65
C SER A 13 -15.33 -41.92 -9.40
N PRO A 14 -14.58 -40.81 -9.37
CA PRO A 14 -14.71 -39.78 -8.34
C PRO A 14 -16.13 -39.20 -8.20
N TYR A 15 -16.96 -39.38 -9.22
CA TYR A 15 -18.35 -38.92 -9.27
C TYR A 15 -19.37 -40.06 -9.07
N ALA A 16 -18.95 -41.24 -8.61
CA ALA A 16 -19.86 -42.36 -8.36
C ALA A 16 -20.88 -41.99 -7.27
N GLY A 17 -22.18 -42.12 -7.59
CA GLY A 17 -23.28 -41.67 -6.73
C GLY A 17 -23.66 -40.20 -6.86
N LEU A 18 -23.08 -39.46 -7.82
CA LEU A 18 -23.50 -38.10 -8.17
C LEU A 18 -24.14 -38.10 -9.58
N GLU A 19 -25.40 -37.70 -9.67
CA GLU A 19 -26.10 -37.52 -10.94
C GLU A 19 -25.75 -36.17 -11.58
N PHE A 20 -25.80 -36.07 -12.92
CA PHE A 20 -25.43 -34.88 -13.68
C PHE A 20 -26.49 -34.56 -14.73
N ASP A 21 -27.01 -33.32 -14.69
CA ASP A 21 -28.00 -32.81 -15.64
C ASP A 21 -27.34 -32.10 -16.82
N LEU A 22 -28.12 -31.88 -17.89
CA LEU A 22 -27.85 -30.85 -18.90
C LEU A 22 -28.81 -29.68 -18.68
N ARG A 23 -28.25 -28.47 -18.54
CA ARG A 23 -29.00 -27.23 -18.25
C ARG A 23 -28.61 -26.12 -19.22
N ASN A 24 -29.44 -25.08 -19.32
CA ASN A 24 -29.16 -23.90 -20.12
C ASN A 24 -28.95 -22.71 -19.18
N SER A 25 -27.84 -21.99 -19.33
CA SER A 25 -27.60 -20.71 -18.64
C SER A 25 -27.99 -19.58 -19.59
N GLU A 26 -28.86 -18.66 -19.15
CA GLU A 26 -29.30 -17.52 -19.96
C GLU A 26 -29.47 -16.27 -19.09
N ILE A 27 -29.00 -15.11 -19.57
CA ILE A 27 -29.28 -13.79 -19.00
C ILE A 27 -30.02 -12.96 -20.05
N LYS A 28 -31.09 -12.30 -19.63
CA LYS A 28 -31.80 -11.28 -20.40
C LYS A 28 -31.76 -9.92 -19.70
N ASN A 29 -31.82 -8.86 -20.50
CA ASN A 29 -32.14 -7.50 -20.06
C ASN A 29 -33.66 -7.39 -19.74
N PRO A 30 -34.11 -6.35 -19.02
CA PRO A 30 -35.54 -6.05 -18.83
C PRO A 30 -36.36 -5.87 -20.12
N ASP A 31 -35.72 -5.50 -21.23
CA ASP A 31 -36.34 -5.42 -22.57
C ASP A 31 -36.47 -6.80 -23.27
N GLY A 32 -36.09 -7.89 -22.59
CA GLY A 32 -36.12 -9.26 -23.10
C GLY A 32 -34.91 -9.67 -23.95
N SER A 33 -34.00 -8.76 -24.31
CA SER A 33 -32.84 -9.07 -25.14
C SER A 33 -31.78 -9.91 -24.40
N THR A 34 -31.22 -10.91 -25.07
CA THR A 34 -30.28 -11.87 -24.47
C THR A 34 -28.87 -11.29 -24.35
N VAL A 35 -28.35 -11.23 -23.13
CA VAL A 35 -26.99 -10.76 -22.78
C VAL A 35 -25.97 -11.89 -22.86
N PHE A 36 -26.38 -13.10 -22.46
CA PHE A 36 -25.55 -14.32 -22.48
C PHE A 36 -26.47 -15.53 -22.61
N ARG A 37 -26.05 -16.54 -23.36
CA ARG A 37 -26.71 -17.85 -23.44
C ARG A 37 -25.66 -18.94 -23.68
N GLN A 38 -25.70 -19.99 -22.87
CA GLN A 38 -24.91 -21.21 -23.06
C GLN A 38 -25.80 -22.43 -22.80
N GLU A 39 -26.07 -23.18 -23.85
CA GLU A 39 -26.95 -24.36 -23.83
C GLU A 39 -26.16 -25.64 -23.58
N GLY A 40 -26.78 -26.64 -22.94
CA GLY A 40 -26.15 -27.95 -22.70
C GLY A 40 -24.92 -27.87 -21.79
N VAL A 41 -25.05 -27.10 -20.70
CA VAL A 41 -24.10 -27.06 -19.58
C VAL A 41 -24.33 -28.30 -18.71
N SER A 42 -23.31 -29.14 -18.54
CA SER A 42 -23.39 -30.28 -17.62
C SER A 42 -22.88 -29.93 -16.22
N VAL A 43 -23.70 -30.19 -15.21
CA VAL A 43 -23.46 -29.91 -13.78
C VAL A 43 -24.07 -31.02 -12.92
N PRO A 44 -23.59 -31.24 -11.67
CA PRO A 44 -24.25 -32.15 -10.75
C PRO A 44 -25.70 -31.72 -10.50
N ALA A 45 -26.65 -32.67 -10.51
CA ALA A 45 -28.09 -32.39 -10.42
C ALA A 45 -28.47 -31.64 -9.13
N ALA A 46 -27.73 -31.86 -8.04
CA ALA A 46 -27.95 -31.19 -6.75
C ALA A 46 -27.53 -29.70 -6.71
N TRP A 47 -26.85 -29.16 -7.72
CA TRP A 47 -26.48 -27.74 -7.76
C TRP A 47 -27.71 -26.86 -8.03
N SER A 48 -27.73 -25.64 -7.48
CA SER A 48 -28.77 -24.67 -7.84
C SER A 48 -28.60 -24.14 -9.27
N ALA A 49 -29.65 -23.51 -9.81
CA ALA A 49 -29.55 -22.72 -11.03
C ALA A 49 -28.50 -21.58 -10.89
N VAL A 50 -28.38 -20.97 -9.70
CA VAL A 50 -27.41 -19.89 -9.44
C VAL A 50 -25.97 -20.39 -9.49
N ALA A 51 -25.68 -21.55 -8.90
CA ALA A 51 -24.35 -22.17 -8.98
C ALA A 51 -24.01 -22.59 -10.43
N THR A 52 -25.00 -23.15 -11.14
CA THR A 52 -24.92 -23.49 -12.57
C THR A 52 -24.57 -22.25 -13.42
N ASP A 53 -25.30 -21.15 -13.21
CA ASP A 53 -25.10 -19.88 -13.90
C ASP A 53 -23.74 -19.26 -13.62
N ILE A 54 -23.32 -19.17 -12.36
CA ILE A 54 -22.02 -18.57 -12.02
C ILE A 54 -20.86 -19.40 -12.60
N LEU A 55 -20.96 -20.73 -12.58
CA LEU A 55 -19.98 -21.62 -13.24
C LEU A 55 -19.93 -21.35 -14.75
N ALA A 56 -21.08 -21.47 -15.43
CA ALA A 56 -21.17 -21.32 -16.89
C ALA A 56 -20.75 -19.92 -17.35
N GLN A 57 -21.16 -18.88 -16.64
CA GLN A 57 -20.90 -17.48 -17.01
C GLN A 57 -19.45 -17.07 -16.70
N LYS A 58 -18.92 -17.39 -15.51
CA LYS A 58 -17.64 -16.83 -15.02
C LYS A 58 -16.46 -17.81 -15.04
N TYR A 59 -16.66 -19.09 -14.77
CA TYR A 59 -15.57 -20.04 -14.52
C TYR A 59 -15.28 -20.97 -15.71
N PHE A 60 -16.25 -21.22 -16.58
CA PHE A 60 -16.01 -21.90 -17.86
C PHE A 60 -15.13 -21.04 -18.77
N ARG A 61 -13.98 -21.60 -19.15
CA ARG A 61 -13.10 -21.10 -20.21
C ARG A 61 -13.87 -21.01 -21.52
N LYS A 62 -13.93 -19.83 -22.14
CA LYS A 62 -14.79 -19.56 -23.30
C LYS A 62 -14.22 -20.04 -24.65
N SER A 63 -12.90 -20.23 -24.75
CA SER A 63 -12.22 -20.58 -25.99
C SER A 63 -10.89 -21.31 -25.75
N GLY A 64 -10.48 -22.11 -26.74
CA GLY A 64 -9.22 -22.87 -26.75
C GLY A 64 -9.30 -24.28 -26.16
N VAL A 65 -10.50 -24.75 -25.80
CA VAL A 65 -10.71 -26.09 -25.21
C VAL A 65 -11.05 -27.08 -26.32
N PRO A 66 -10.29 -28.18 -26.50
CA PRO A 66 -10.64 -29.23 -27.47
C PRO A 66 -12.06 -29.77 -27.22
N GLN A 67 -12.89 -29.81 -28.26
CA GLN A 67 -14.26 -30.29 -28.19
C GLN A 67 -14.31 -31.79 -28.52
N THR A 68 -15.21 -32.53 -27.87
CA THR A 68 -15.39 -33.98 -28.07
C THR A 68 -16.78 -34.31 -28.62
N GLY A 69 -16.88 -35.38 -29.40
CA GLY A 69 -18.15 -35.94 -29.85
C GLY A 69 -18.91 -36.67 -28.74
N PRO A 70 -20.15 -37.13 -29.00
CA PRO A 70 -20.95 -37.90 -28.04
C PRO A 70 -20.31 -39.23 -27.61
N ASP A 71 -19.33 -39.73 -28.36
CA ASP A 71 -18.53 -40.93 -28.07
C ASP A 71 -17.23 -40.62 -27.29
N GLY A 72 -17.06 -39.38 -26.83
CA GLY A 72 -15.90 -38.91 -26.08
C GLY A 72 -14.63 -38.66 -26.91
N LYS A 73 -14.61 -38.94 -28.22
CA LYS A 73 -13.44 -38.70 -29.07
C LYS A 73 -13.29 -37.22 -29.43
N PRO A 74 -12.08 -36.68 -29.62
CA PRO A 74 -11.88 -35.33 -30.12
C PRO A 74 -12.58 -35.12 -31.47
N LEU A 75 -13.34 -34.03 -31.60
CA LEU A 75 -13.82 -33.55 -32.89
C LEU A 75 -12.65 -32.96 -33.66
N LEU A 76 -12.49 -33.35 -34.92
CA LEU A 76 -11.45 -32.84 -35.81
C LEU A 76 -12.05 -31.99 -36.94
N ASP A 77 -11.32 -30.97 -37.37
CA ASP A 77 -11.64 -30.20 -38.57
C ASP A 77 -11.26 -30.96 -39.85
N LYS A 78 -11.52 -30.34 -41.01
CA LYS A 78 -11.24 -30.93 -42.33
C LYS A 78 -9.75 -31.17 -42.60
N GLU A 79 -8.87 -30.55 -41.82
CA GLU A 79 -7.43 -30.67 -41.87
C GLU A 79 -6.88 -31.61 -40.77
N GLY A 80 -7.76 -32.28 -40.01
CA GLY A 80 -7.40 -33.25 -38.97
C GLY A 80 -6.98 -32.65 -37.62
N ARG A 81 -7.21 -31.35 -37.40
CA ARG A 81 -6.83 -30.65 -36.15
C ARG A 81 -8.01 -30.60 -35.17
N PRO A 82 -7.80 -30.61 -33.84
CA PRO A 82 -8.89 -30.52 -32.88
C PRO A 82 -9.75 -29.27 -33.05
N VAL A 83 -11.07 -29.44 -33.12
CA VAL A 83 -12.05 -28.35 -33.07
C VAL A 83 -12.01 -27.74 -31.67
N LEU A 84 -11.80 -26.42 -31.59
CA LEU A 84 -11.67 -25.70 -30.32
C LEU A 84 -12.95 -24.92 -29.99
N GLY A 85 -13.32 -24.93 -28.71
CA GLY A 85 -14.47 -24.22 -28.16
C GLY A 85 -14.24 -23.87 -26.68
N GLY A 86 -15.31 -23.85 -25.90
CA GLY A 86 -15.25 -23.58 -24.45
C GLY A 86 -15.48 -24.83 -23.59
N GLU A 87 -15.34 -24.67 -22.28
CA GLU A 87 -15.84 -25.62 -21.29
C GLU A 87 -17.38 -25.64 -21.33
N ARG A 88 -17.95 -26.83 -21.21
CA ARG A 88 -19.38 -27.12 -21.21
C ARG A 88 -19.80 -28.07 -20.08
N ASP A 89 -18.86 -28.72 -19.41
CA ASP A 89 -19.10 -29.72 -18.36
C ASP A 89 -18.26 -29.38 -17.11
N ALA A 90 -18.91 -29.32 -15.95
CA ALA A 90 -18.27 -29.04 -14.67
C ALA A 90 -17.09 -29.98 -14.35
N ARG A 91 -17.14 -31.23 -14.82
CA ARG A 91 -16.07 -32.23 -14.66
C ARG A 91 -14.78 -31.84 -15.39
N GLN A 92 -14.86 -31.03 -16.45
CA GLN A 92 -13.69 -30.45 -17.12
C GLN A 92 -12.95 -29.48 -16.18
N VAL A 93 -13.72 -28.62 -15.49
CA VAL A 93 -13.20 -27.68 -14.49
C VAL A 93 -12.62 -28.44 -13.29
N PHE A 94 -13.36 -29.41 -12.75
CA PHE A 94 -12.89 -30.20 -11.60
C PHE A 94 -11.62 -30.98 -11.93
N HIS A 95 -11.55 -31.60 -13.11
CA HIS A 95 -10.37 -32.31 -13.59
C HIS A 95 -9.15 -31.39 -13.72
N ARG A 96 -9.27 -30.21 -14.36
CA ARG A 96 -8.12 -29.31 -14.50
C ARG A 96 -7.64 -28.72 -13.17
N LEU A 97 -8.55 -28.50 -12.22
CA LEU A 97 -8.18 -28.06 -10.87
C LEU A 97 -7.47 -29.18 -10.11
N ALA A 98 -8.18 -30.29 -9.81
CA ALA A 98 -7.67 -31.38 -8.99
C ALA A 98 -6.47 -32.10 -9.64
N GLY A 99 -6.50 -32.30 -10.96
CA GLY A 99 -5.43 -32.96 -11.71
C GLY A 99 -4.14 -32.14 -11.75
N CYS A 100 -4.24 -30.81 -11.90
CA CYS A 100 -3.07 -29.94 -11.88
C CYS A 100 -2.43 -29.90 -10.48
N TRP A 101 -3.23 -29.73 -9.41
CA TRP A 101 -2.69 -29.83 -8.05
C TRP A 101 -2.10 -31.21 -7.74
N THR A 102 -2.72 -32.30 -8.22
CA THR A 102 -2.19 -33.66 -8.03
C THR A 102 -0.86 -33.84 -8.75
N GLN A 103 -0.74 -33.43 -10.01
CA GLN A 103 0.51 -33.54 -10.78
C GLN A 103 1.66 -32.75 -10.14
N TRP A 104 1.39 -31.52 -9.66
CA TRP A 104 2.41 -30.72 -8.96
C TRP A 104 2.75 -31.30 -7.59
N GLY A 105 1.77 -31.83 -6.83
CA GLY A 105 2.05 -32.53 -5.57
C GLY A 105 2.89 -33.79 -5.77
N GLU A 106 2.58 -34.59 -6.78
CA GLU A 106 3.31 -35.83 -7.09
C GLU A 106 4.73 -35.56 -7.59
N ARG A 107 4.93 -34.64 -8.54
CA ARG A 107 6.26 -34.29 -9.06
C ARG A 107 7.24 -33.87 -7.97
N TYR A 108 6.75 -33.19 -6.93
CA TYR A 108 7.57 -32.61 -5.87
C TYR A 108 7.36 -33.28 -4.49
N GLY A 109 6.96 -34.55 -4.46
CA GLY A 109 7.06 -35.40 -3.27
C GLY A 109 6.04 -35.17 -2.15
N TYR A 110 4.90 -34.53 -2.42
CA TYR A 110 3.88 -34.28 -1.39
C TYR A 110 3.12 -35.55 -0.96
N PHE A 111 3.16 -36.64 -1.74
CA PHE A 111 2.42 -37.87 -1.48
C PHE A 111 3.35 -39.05 -1.16
N ASP A 112 2.94 -39.93 -0.25
CA ASP A 112 3.72 -41.12 0.13
C ASP A 112 3.76 -42.17 -1.01
N SER A 113 2.77 -42.16 -1.90
CA SER A 113 2.68 -43.04 -3.06
C SER A 113 1.80 -42.46 -4.17
N HIS A 114 1.86 -43.07 -5.37
CA HIS A 114 0.91 -42.79 -6.46
C HIS A 114 -0.55 -43.11 -6.07
N ALA A 115 -0.79 -44.06 -5.17
CA ALA A 115 -2.13 -44.37 -4.68
C ALA A 115 -2.68 -43.27 -3.77
N ASP A 116 -1.81 -42.62 -2.98
CA ASP A 116 -2.16 -41.42 -2.20
C ASP A 116 -2.44 -40.23 -3.13
N ALA A 117 -1.61 -40.02 -4.16
CA ALA A 117 -1.83 -39.00 -5.19
C ALA A 117 -3.16 -39.19 -5.94
N LYS A 118 -3.47 -40.42 -6.39
CA LYS A 118 -4.77 -40.72 -6.99
C LYS A 118 -5.92 -40.51 -6.02
N THR A 119 -5.75 -40.85 -4.73
CA THR A 119 -6.78 -40.61 -3.71
C THR A 119 -7.01 -39.13 -3.46
N PHE A 120 -5.95 -38.30 -3.46
CA PHE A 120 -6.06 -36.84 -3.41
C PHE A 120 -6.87 -36.29 -4.60
N TYR A 121 -6.57 -36.75 -5.82
CA TYR A 121 -7.34 -36.40 -7.02
C TYR A 121 -8.83 -36.79 -6.90
N ASP A 122 -9.10 -38.04 -6.51
CA ASP A 122 -10.46 -38.58 -6.42
C ASP A 122 -11.29 -37.79 -5.38
N GLU A 123 -10.74 -37.62 -4.16
CA GLU A 123 -11.41 -36.90 -3.07
C GLU A 123 -11.66 -35.42 -3.42
N LEU A 124 -10.72 -34.74 -4.09
CA LEU A 124 -10.90 -33.34 -4.49
C LEU A 124 -11.90 -33.17 -5.64
N CYS A 125 -11.93 -34.08 -6.61
CA CYS A 125 -12.98 -34.10 -7.64
C CYS A 125 -14.37 -34.26 -7.00
N TYR A 126 -14.50 -35.14 -6.00
CA TYR A 126 -15.74 -35.28 -5.24
C TYR A 126 -16.06 -34.02 -4.42
N MET A 127 -15.09 -33.45 -3.68
CA MET A 127 -15.32 -32.25 -2.86
C MET A 127 -15.77 -31.04 -3.67
N LEU A 128 -15.23 -30.86 -4.88
CA LEU A 128 -15.67 -29.81 -5.81
C LEU A 128 -17.09 -30.08 -6.34
N ALA A 129 -17.38 -31.30 -6.78
CA ALA A 129 -18.71 -31.67 -7.30
C ALA A 129 -19.80 -31.62 -6.22
N ALA A 130 -19.49 -32.03 -4.98
CA ALA A 130 -20.39 -32.01 -3.83
C ALA A 130 -20.45 -30.65 -3.10
N GLN A 131 -19.69 -29.63 -3.57
CA GLN A 131 -19.61 -28.29 -2.98
C GLN A 131 -19.16 -28.27 -1.51
N ILE A 132 -18.28 -29.19 -1.14
CA ILE A 132 -17.71 -29.30 0.22
C ILE A 132 -16.72 -28.17 0.49
N ALA A 133 -16.00 -27.71 -0.53
CA ALA A 133 -15.10 -26.57 -0.48
C ALA A 133 -14.84 -26.01 -1.88
N ALA A 134 -14.37 -24.76 -1.94
CA ALA A 134 -13.97 -24.10 -3.19
C ALA A 134 -12.69 -23.27 -3.00
N PRO A 135 -11.79 -23.22 -4.00
CA PRO A 135 -10.70 -22.26 -4.01
C PRO A 135 -11.21 -20.87 -4.39
N ASN A 136 -10.35 -19.86 -4.20
CA ASN A 136 -10.56 -18.50 -4.69
C ASN A 136 -10.78 -18.44 -6.23
N SER A 137 -11.50 -17.41 -6.69
CA SER A 137 -11.82 -17.26 -8.12
C SER A 137 -10.63 -17.27 -9.09
N PRO A 138 -9.42 -16.75 -8.76
CA PRO A 138 -8.24 -16.88 -9.63
C PRO A 138 -7.84 -18.32 -9.96
N GLN A 139 -7.99 -19.27 -9.04
CA GLN A 139 -7.78 -20.69 -9.35
C GLN A 139 -8.80 -21.17 -10.39
N TRP A 140 -10.09 -20.89 -10.20
CA TRP A 140 -11.15 -21.24 -11.16
C TRP A 140 -10.89 -20.68 -12.56
N PHE A 141 -10.36 -19.45 -12.67
CA PHE A 141 -10.02 -18.82 -13.96
C PHE A 141 -8.76 -19.42 -14.61
N ASN A 142 -7.70 -19.64 -13.85
CA ASN A 142 -6.34 -19.78 -14.40
C ASN A 142 -5.73 -21.17 -14.22
N THR A 143 -6.12 -21.93 -13.19
CA THR A 143 -5.47 -23.21 -12.84
C THR A 143 -5.80 -24.32 -13.83
N GLY A 144 -4.78 -25.10 -14.17
CA GLY A 144 -4.89 -26.32 -14.97
C GLY A 144 -5.11 -26.12 -16.47
N LEU A 145 -5.18 -24.88 -16.98
CA LEU A 145 -5.44 -24.63 -18.40
C LEU A 145 -4.36 -25.21 -19.32
N SER A 146 -3.09 -25.15 -18.91
CA SER A 146 -1.99 -25.80 -19.65
C SER A 146 -1.99 -27.33 -19.45
N TYR A 147 -2.18 -27.79 -18.19
CA TYR A 147 -2.25 -29.21 -17.82
C TYR A 147 -3.32 -30.00 -18.59
N ALA A 148 -4.57 -29.51 -18.64
CA ALA A 148 -5.70 -30.26 -19.19
C ALA A 148 -5.89 -30.07 -20.71
N TYR A 149 -5.46 -28.92 -21.26
CA TYR A 149 -5.77 -28.53 -22.65
C TYR A 149 -4.54 -28.17 -23.49
N GLY A 150 -3.32 -28.23 -22.95
CA GLY A 150 -2.10 -27.84 -23.65
C GLY A 150 -2.00 -26.34 -23.95
N LEU A 151 -2.79 -25.49 -23.28
CA LEU A 151 -2.82 -24.05 -23.56
C LEU A 151 -1.49 -23.37 -23.20
N THR A 152 -1.00 -22.54 -24.12
CA THR A 152 0.19 -21.69 -23.99
C THR A 152 -0.15 -20.25 -24.39
N GLY A 153 0.75 -19.30 -24.12
CA GLY A 153 0.56 -17.90 -24.50
C GLY A 153 1.78 -17.05 -24.12
N PRO A 154 1.98 -15.88 -24.77
CA PRO A 154 3.20 -15.09 -24.60
C PRO A 154 3.37 -14.58 -23.16
N ALA A 155 4.59 -14.64 -22.63
CA ALA A 155 4.97 -14.13 -21.31
C ALA A 155 4.40 -12.73 -21.01
N GLN A 156 3.78 -12.56 -19.85
CA GLN A 156 3.14 -11.30 -19.43
C GLN A 156 3.92 -10.52 -18.35
N GLY A 157 5.20 -10.87 -18.13
CA GLY A 157 6.08 -10.21 -17.17
C GLY A 157 6.11 -10.84 -15.77
N HIS A 158 5.58 -12.07 -15.62
CA HIS A 158 5.56 -12.80 -14.35
C HIS A 158 6.89 -13.51 -14.03
N TYR A 159 7.09 -13.84 -12.75
CA TYR A 159 8.26 -14.51 -12.18
C TYR A 159 7.84 -15.65 -11.24
N TYR A 160 8.72 -16.62 -11.01
CA TYR A 160 8.56 -17.71 -10.05
C TYR A 160 9.94 -18.11 -9.50
N VAL A 161 10.01 -18.75 -8.32
CA VAL A 161 11.24 -19.43 -7.90
C VAL A 161 11.19 -20.87 -8.40
N ASP A 162 12.25 -21.30 -9.08
CA ASP A 162 12.34 -22.68 -9.55
C ASP A 162 12.51 -23.64 -8.35
N PRO A 163 11.67 -24.68 -8.18
CA PRO A 163 11.72 -25.51 -6.98
C PRO A 163 12.87 -26.52 -6.94
N GLU A 164 13.51 -26.81 -8.08
CA GLU A 164 14.63 -27.76 -8.18
C GLU A 164 15.97 -27.02 -8.02
N LEU A 165 16.05 -25.79 -8.53
CA LEU A 165 17.25 -24.95 -8.49
C LEU A 165 17.27 -23.92 -7.34
N GLY A 166 16.11 -23.58 -6.76
CA GLY A 166 15.96 -22.49 -5.80
C GLY A 166 16.12 -21.07 -6.39
N THR A 167 16.16 -20.95 -7.72
CA THR A 167 16.51 -19.69 -8.42
C THR A 167 15.31 -18.92 -8.94
N LEU A 168 15.29 -17.61 -8.70
CA LEU A 168 14.29 -16.69 -9.22
C LEU A 168 14.34 -16.60 -10.76
N THR A 169 13.25 -16.98 -11.41
CA THR A 169 13.15 -17.24 -12.85
C THR A 169 11.95 -16.49 -13.46
N ARG A 170 12.08 -16.03 -14.71
CA ARG A 170 10.99 -15.33 -15.43
C ARG A 170 10.09 -16.34 -16.14
N ALA A 171 8.78 -16.17 -16.05
CA ALA A 171 7.81 -17.02 -16.75
C ALA A 171 7.89 -16.80 -18.27
N THR A 172 8.11 -17.88 -19.02
CA THR A 172 8.10 -17.95 -20.49
C THR A 172 6.70 -17.91 -21.09
N SER A 173 5.71 -18.37 -20.33
CA SER A 173 4.35 -18.67 -20.80
C SER A 173 3.28 -18.17 -19.83
N ALA A 174 2.14 -17.77 -20.38
CA ALA A 174 1.03 -17.19 -19.62
C ALA A 174 0.13 -18.21 -18.90
N TYR A 175 0.31 -19.52 -19.13
CA TYR A 175 -0.57 -20.58 -18.60
C TYR A 175 0.14 -21.79 -17.97
N GLU A 176 1.43 -22.02 -18.24
CA GLU A 176 2.21 -23.12 -17.63
C GLU A 176 2.37 -22.95 -16.11
N ARG A 177 2.54 -21.70 -15.65
CA ARG A 177 2.54 -21.30 -14.23
C ARG A 177 1.49 -20.20 -13.99
N PRO A 178 0.27 -20.55 -13.56
CA PRO A 178 -0.84 -19.59 -13.46
C PRO A 178 -0.72 -18.63 -12.27
N GLN A 179 -1.30 -17.42 -12.41
CA GLN A 179 -1.53 -16.52 -11.28
C GLN A 179 -2.79 -16.97 -10.50
N VAL A 180 -2.59 -17.60 -9.34
CA VAL A 180 -3.66 -18.26 -8.56
C VAL A 180 -3.96 -17.62 -7.20
N HIS A 181 -3.20 -16.59 -6.83
CA HIS A 181 -3.33 -15.88 -5.56
C HIS A 181 -4.44 -14.83 -5.66
N ALA A 182 -5.20 -14.58 -4.60
CA ALA A 182 -6.33 -13.64 -4.60
C ALA A 182 -5.96 -12.26 -4.06
N CYS A 183 -5.07 -12.24 -3.07
CA CYS A 183 -4.65 -11.03 -2.37
C CYS A 183 -3.14 -10.85 -2.55
N PHE A 184 -2.74 -9.62 -2.80
CA PHE A 184 -1.35 -9.19 -2.91
C PHE A 184 -1.15 -7.96 -2.03
N ILE A 185 -0.04 -7.87 -1.31
CA ILE A 185 0.37 -6.64 -0.63
C ILE A 185 1.52 -6.00 -1.39
N LEU A 186 1.44 -4.69 -1.62
CA LEU A 186 2.34 -3.97 -2.51
C LEU A 186 2.90 -2.71 -1.82
N SER A 187 4.23 -2.64 -1.79
CA SER A 187 4.99 -1.44 -1.46
C SER A 187 4.66 -0.29 -2.41
N VAL A 188 4.58 0.94 -1.90
CA VAL A 188 4.34 2.16 -2.73
C VAL A 188 5.22 3.32 -2.30
N SER A 189 5.81 3.97 -3.30
CA SER A 189 6.62 5.18 -3.11
C SER A 189 5.95 6.40 -3.73
N ASP A 190 5.96 7.57 -3.07
CA ASP A 190 5.77 8.90 -3.71
C ASP A 190 7.04 9.29 -4.48
N ASP A 191 7.44 8.39 -5.38
CA ASP A 191 8.06 8.77 -6.64
C ASP A 191 6.96 8.71 -7.69
N LEU A 192 6.91 9.62 -8.66
CA LEU A 192 5.83 9.59 -9.63
C LEU A 192 5.96 8.43 -10.64
N VAL A 193 7.17 8.04 -11.07
CA VAL A 193 7.36 7.23 -12.29
C VAL A 193 8.42 6.12 -12.24
N ASN A 194 9.30 6.10 -11.24
CA ASN A 194 10.37 5.08 -11.12
C ASN A 194 9.83 3.74 -10.55
N ASP A 195 10.63 2.67 -10.55
CA ASP A 195 10.20 1.35 -10.08
C ASP A 195 9.91 1.41 -8.56
N GLY A 196 8.78 0.83 -8.13
CA GLY A 196 8.26 1.00 -6.77
C GLY A 196 7.50 2.32 -6.52
N GLY A 197 7.50 3.26 -7.48
CA GLY A 197 6.74 4.52 -7.45
C GLY A 197 5.24 4.39 -7.69
N ILE A 198 4.53 5.53 -7.73
CA ILE A 198 3.08 5.65 -7.93
C ILE A 198 2.64 5.02 -9.27
N MET A 199 3.28 5.38 -10.40
CA MET A 199 2.87 4.86 -11.71
C MET A 199 3.36 3.43 -11.97
N ASP A 200 4.45 2.98 -11.32
CA ASP A 200 4.79 1.56 -11.30
C ASP A 200 3.82 0.75 -10.43
N LEU A 201 3.33 1.27 -9.29
CA LEU A 201 2.25 0.62 -8.54
C LEU A 201 1.05 0.36 -9.45
N TRP A 202 0.58 1.37 -10.21
CA TRP A 202 -0.51 1.17 -11.17
C TRP A 202 -0.17 0.13 -12.25
N THR A 203 1.11 -0.02 -12.62
CA THR A 203 1.57 -1.04 -13.56
C THR A 203 1.60 -2.45 -12.94
N ARG A 204 2.07 -2.59 -11.69
CA ARG A 204 2.02 -3.84 -10.90
C ARG A 204 0.56 -4.26 -10.66
N GLU A 205 -0.29 -3.33 -10.25
CA GLU A 205 -1.72 -3.54 -10.04
C GLU A 205 -2.45 -3.90 -11.34
N ALA A 206 -2.11 -3.30 -12.48
CA ALA A 206 -2.68 -3.69 -13.77
C ALA A 206 -2.37 -5.15 -14.13
N ARG A 207 -1.18 -5.68 -13.80
CA ARG A 207 -0.85 -7.11 -13.96
C ARG A 207 -1.69 -7.98 -13.02
N ILE A 208 -1.92 -7.53 -11.79
CA ILE A 208 -2.72 -8.24 -10.76
C ILE A 208 -4.20 -8.32 -11.16
N PHE A 209 -4.81 -7.17 -11.51
CA PHE A 209 -6.22 -7.07 -11.87
C PHE A 209 -6.56 -7.79 -13.18
N LYS A 210 -5.63 -7.84 -14.15
CA LYS A 210 -5.78 -8.54 -15.43
C LYS A 210 -6.15 -10.02 -15.28
N TYR A 211 -5.65 -10.67 -14.23
CA TYR A 211 -5.86 -12.08 -13.92
C TYR A 211 -6.91 -12.32 -12.80
N GLY A 212 -7.61 -11.27 -12.37
CA GLY A 212 -8.73 -11.37 -11.43
C GLY A 212 -8.32 -11.43 -9.96
N SER A 213 -7.12 -10.98 -9.62
CA SER A 213 -6.66 -10.82 -8.23
C SER A 213 -6.92 -9.38 -7.74
N GLY A 214 -6.76 -9.13 -6.44
CA GLY A 214 -6.82 -7.80 -5.83
C GLY A 214 -5.55 -7.48 -5.03
N SER A 215 -5.40 -6.21 -4.67
CA SER A 215 -4.19 -5.65 -4.04
C SER A 215 -4.53 -4.75 -2.86
N GLY A 216 -3.61 -4.67 -1.89
CA GLY A 216 -3.61 -3.66 -0.83
C GLY A 216 -2.30 -2.89 -0.80
N SER A 217 -2.40 -1.61 -0.43
CA SER A 217 -1.27 -0.69 -0.27
C SER A 217 -1.61 0.35 0.81
N ASN A 218 -0.65 0.62 1.69
CA ASN A 218 -0.68 1.76 2.61
C ASN A 218 -0.09 2.99 1.92
N PHE A 219 -0.90 4.04 1.81
CA PHE A 219 -0.51 5.29 1.19
C PHE A 219 -0.04 6.34 2.22
N SER A 220 0.18 5.90 3.47
CA SER A 220 0.68 6.72 4.57
C SER A 220 2.07 7.28 4.39
N ALA A 221 2.77 6.89 3.34
CA ALA A 221 4.06 7.46 3.00
C ALA A 221 3.99 8.37 1.77
N LEU A 222 2.81 8.85 1.33
CA LEU A 222 2.71 9.89 0.29
C LEU A 222 2.24 11.24 0.88
N ARG A 223 2.81 12.36 0.38
CA ARG A 223 2.42 13.73 0.75
C ARG A 223 0.93 13.99 0.65
N GLY A 224 0.38 14.65 1.67
CA GLY A 224 -0.95 15.24 1.64
C GLY A 224 -1.02 16.51 0.78
N GLU A 225 -2.13 17.24 0.85
CA GLU A 225 -2.40 18.40 0.01
C GLU A 225 -1.59 19.65 0.41
N ASN A 226 -1.28 20.52 -0.56
CA ASN A 226 -0.54 21.79 -0.37
C ASN A 226 0.93 21.64 0.12
N GLU A 227 1.36 20.41 0.29
CA GLU A 227 2.74 19.95 0.46
C GLU A 227 3.50 20.19 -0.85
N PRO A 228 4.61 20.96 -0.88
CA PRO A 228 5.23 21.38 -2.12
C PRO A 228 6.01 20.25 -2.81
N LEU A 229 6.26 20.49 -4.08
CA LEU A 229 7.02 19.63 -4.97
C LEU A 229 8.39 20.24 -5.21
N SER A 230 9.40 19.39 -5.44
CA SER A 230 10.78 19.79 -5.76
C SER A 230 10.88 20.75 -6.96
N GLY A 231 9.97 20.63 -7.93
CA GLY A 231 9.84 21.54 -9.07
C GLY A 231 9.21 22.91 -8.78
N GLY A 232 9.09 23.33 -7.50
CA GLY A 232 8.59 24.65 -7.11
C GLY A 232 7.06 24.83 -7.13
N GLY A 233 6.31 23.75 -7.38
CA GLY A 233 4.85 23.73 -7.30
C GLY A 233 4.32 23.28 -5.93
N LYS A 234 2.99 23.18 -5.82
CA LYS A 234 2.31 22.47 -4.72
C LYS A 234 1.82 21.10 -5.20
N SER A 235 1.92 20.09 -4.33
CA SER A 235 1.30 18.80 -4.53
C SER A 235 -0.22 18.95 -4.54
N SER A 236 -0.83 18.20 -5.45
CA SER A 236 -2.27 17.97 -5.51
C SER A 236 -2.77 17.03 -4.40
N GLY A 237 -1.86 16.57 -3.54
CA GLY A 237 -2.09 15.69 -2.40
C GLY A 237 -2.31 14.23 -2.76
N LEU A 238 -2.15 13.37 -1.76
CA LEU A 238 -2.51 11.95 -1.79
C LEU A 238 -3.86 11.74 -2.48
N MET A 239 -4.84 12.56 -2.10
CA MET A 239 -6.21 12.47 -2.64
C MET A 239 -6.30 12.63 -4.16
N SER A 240 -5.32 13.26 -4.82
CA SER A 240 -5.27 13.34 -6.29
C SER A 240 -4.61 12.12 -6.94
N PHE A 241 -3.65 11.47 -6.28
CA PHE A 241 -3.07 10.21 -6.77
C PHE A 241 -4.00 9.02 -6.51
N LEU A 242 -4.71 9.00 -5.38
CA LEU A 242 -5.77 8.01 -5.14
C LEU A 242 -6.89 8.10 -6.19
N LYS A 243 -7.24 9.31 -6.66
CA LYS A 243 -8.19 9.50 -7.78
C LYS A 243 -7.68 8.89 -9.09
N ILE A 244 -6.38 8.96 -9.37
CA ILE A 244 -5.77 8.31 -10.53
C ILE A 244 -5.81 6.78 -10.38
N GLY A 245 -5.42 6.25 -9.23
CA GLY A 245 -5.47 4.81 -8.93
C GLY A 245 -6.87 4.21 -8.97
N ASP A 246 -7.85 4.93 -8.42
CA ASP A 246 -9.28 4.62 -8.51
C ASP A 246 -9.76 4.53 -9.96
N ARG A 247 -9.39 5.50 -10.82
CA ARG A 247 -9.71 5.44 -12.25
C ARG A 247 -8.97 4.33 -13.01
N ALA A 248 -7.72 4.04 -12.65
CA ALA A 248 -6.98 2.92 -13.23
C ALA A 248 -7.63 1.57 -12.87
N ALA A 249 -8.01 1.38 -11.59
CA ALA A 249 -8.74 0.20 -11.13
C ALA A 249 -10.10 0.05 -11.83
N GLY A 250 -10.89 1.13 -11.91
CA GLY A 250 -12.20 1.12 -12.58
C GLY A 250 -12.14 0.86 -14.09
N ALA A 251 -11.03 1.19 -14.76
CA ALA A 251 -10.82 0.92 -16.18
C ALA A 251 -10.47 -0.55 -16.49
N ILE A 252 -9.92 -1.30 -15.53
CA ILE A 252 -9.35 -2.64 -15.76
C ILE A 252 -10.35 -3.74 -15.38
N LYS A 253 -10.56 -4.69 -16.31
CA LYS A 253 -11.46 -5.84 -16.16
C LYS A 253 -10.73 -7.14 -16.47
N SER A 254 -10.98 -8.17 -15.67
CA SER A 254 -10.23 -9.43 -15.70
C SER A 254 -10.55 -10.32 -16.90
N GLY A 255 -9.65 -10.40 -17.88
CA GLY A 255 -9.51 -11.55 -18.79
C GLY A 255 -10.74 -11.95 -19.63
N GLY A 256 -11.67 -11.04 -19.93
CA GLY A 256 -12.93 -11.37 -20.63
C GLY A 256 -14.08 -11.81 -19.72
N THR A 257 -13.92 -11.66 -18.39
CA THR A 257 -15.00 -11.81 -17.39
C THR A 257 -15.49 -10.45 -16.89
N THR A 258 -16.67 -10.38 -16.32
CA THR A 258 -17.28 -9.14 -15.78
C THR A 258 -16.69 -8.66 -14.45
N ARG A 259 -15.57 -9.23 -13.97
CA ARG A 259 -14.97 -8.87 -12.68
C ARG A 259 -14.15 -7.56 -12.80
N ARG A 260 -14.60 -6.52 -12.08
CA ARG A 260 -13.84 -5.29 -11.80
C ARG A 260 -12.59 -5.59 -10.97
N ALA A 261 -11.61 -4.69 -11.00
CA ALA A 261 -10.51 -4.66 -10.04
C ALA A 261 -11.02 -4.60 -8.58
N ALA A 262 -10.17 -4.97 -7.63
CA ALA A 262 -10.43 -4.84 -6.20
C ALA A 262 -9.16 -4.33 -5.51
N LYS A 263 -9.24 -3.13 -4.93
CA LYS A 263 -8.13 -2.43 -4.30
C LYS A 263 -8.46 -2.08 -2.85
N MET A 264 -7.52 -2.31 -1.93
CA MET A 264 -7.50 -1.66 -0.62
C MET A 264 -6.53 -0.47 -0.66
N VAL A 265 -6.95 0.62 -0.04
CA VAL A 265 -6.15 1.81 0.26
C VAL A 265 -6.22 1.97 1.77
N CYS A 266 -5.11 1.77 2.46
CA CYS A 266 -5.05 2.10 3.88
C CYS A 266 -4.23 3.37 4.14
N LEU A 267 -4.51 3.99 5.28
CA LEU A 267 -3.95 5.25 5.71
C LEU A 267 -3.85 5.29 7.24
N ASP A 268 -2.74 5.74 7.78
CA ASP A 268 -2.51 5.79 9.21
C ASP A 268 -3.28 6.97 9.80
N LEU A 269 -3.80 6.81 11.02
CA LEU A 269 -4.72 7.76 11.64
C LEU A 269 -4.14 9.17 11.84
N ASP A 270 -2.82 9.31 11.77
CA ASP A 270 -2.09 10.57 11.84
C ASP A 270 -1.76 11.17 10.45
N HIS A 271 -2.25 10.67 9.32
CA HIS A 271 -2.00 11.27 8.01
C HIS A 271 -2.64 12.68 7.86
N PRO A 272 -2.02 13.66 7.17
CA PRO A 272 -2.58 15.00 7.01
C PRO A 272 -3.90 15.06 6.27
N ASP A 273 -4.00 14.28 5.20
CA ASP A 273 -5.20 14.16 4.39
C ASP A 273 -6.17 13.17 5.03
N VAL A 274 -5.91 12.61 6.23
CA VAL A 274 -6.82 11.61 6.83
C VAL A 274 -8.23 12.17 6.95
N MET A 275 -8.42 13.46 7.25
CA MET A 275 -9.73 14.12 7.25
C MET A 275 -10.36 14.24 5.85
N GLN A 276 -9.56 14.42 4.79
CA GLN A 276 -10.05 14.40 3.41
C GLN A 276 -10.35 12.97 2.94
N PHE A 277 -9.59 11.98 3.43
CA PHE A 277 -9.68 10.56 3.11
C PHE A 277 -10.88 9.90 3.79
N ILE A 278 -11.07 10.13 5.09
CA ILE A 278 -12.26 9.77 5.87
C ILE A 278 -13.51 10.32 5.16
N ARG A 279 -13.53 11.61 4.86
CA ARG A 279 -14.67 12.27 4.17
C ARG A 279 -14.71 12.03 2.65
N TRP A 280 -13.80 11.25 2.05
CA TRP A 280 -13.64 11.22 0.59
C TRP A 280 -14.91 10.70 -0.09
N LYS A 281 -15.34 9.48 0.24
CA LYS A 281 -16.54 8.87 -0.35
C LYS A 281 -17.79 9.70 -0.06
N VAL A 282 -17.97 10.19 1.18
CA VAL A 282 -19.05 11.11 1.58
C VAL A 282 -19.14 12.33 0.65
N VAL A 283 -18.02 13.00 0.36
CA VAL A 283 -17.97 14.19 -0.50
C VAL A 283 -18.17 13.86 -1.99
N GLU A 284 -17.77 12.66 -2.44
CA GLU A 284 -17.97 12.22 -3.81
C GLU A 284 -19.44 11.78 -4.05
N GLU A 285 -20.09 11.14 -3.08
CA GLU A 285 -21.53 10.83 -3.13
C GLU A 285 -22.40 12.10 -3.08
N GLN A 286 -22.00 13.12 -2.31
CA GLN A 286 -22.63 14.45 -2.37
C GLN A 286 -22.53 15.07 -3.77
N LYS A 287 -21.45 14.81 -4.53
CA LYS A 287 -21.36 15.23 -5.94
C LYS A 287 -22.27 14.41 -6.85
N VAL A 288 -22.44 13.11 -6.62
CA VAL A 288 -23.46 12.31 -7.33
C VAL A 288 -24.85 12.92 -7.11
N ALA A 289 -25.25 13.17 -5.86
CA ALA A 289 -26.53 13.79 -5.53
C ALA A 289 -26.72 15.16 -6.22
N ALA A 290 -25.68 16.00 -6.24
CA ALA A 290 -25.69 17.29 -6.92
C ALA A 290 -25.78 17.16 -8.46
N LEU A 291 -25.10 16.18 -9.08
CA LEU A 291 -25.17 15.89 -10.51
C LEU A 291 -26.55 15.36 -10.92
N VAL A 292 -27.15 14.49 -10.11
CA VAL A 292 -28.51 13.95 -10.33
C VAL A 292 -29.55 15.06 -10.21
N ALA A 293 -29.53 15.84 -9.13
CA ALA A 293 -30.46 16.95 -8.95
C ALA A 293 -30.26 18.05 -10.02
N GLY A 294 -29.01 18.42 -10.28
CA GLY A 294 -28.62 19.46 -11.22
C GLY A 294 -28.91 19.11 -12.69
N SER A 295 -28.74 17.85 -13.09
CA SER A 295 -29.07 17.41 -14.46
C SER A 295 -30.59 17.42 -14.71
N ARG A 296 -31.37 16.87 -13.78
CA ARG A 296 -32.84 16.87 -13.83
C ARG A 296 -33.43 18.28 -13.79
N LEU A 297 -32.89 19.17 -12.97
CA LEU A 297 -33.27 20.58 -12.93
C LEU A 297 -32.83 21.33 -14.20
N GLY A 298 -31.60 21.07 -14.68
CA GLY A 298 -31.03 21.67 -15.88
C GLY A 298 -31.84 21.35 -17.14
N LYS A 299 -32.15 20.07 -17.38
CA LYS A 299 -33.05 19.62 -18.46
C LYS A 299 -34.41 20.32 -18.37
N ARG A 300 -35.03 20.34 -17.19
CA ARG A 300 -36.33 20.99 -16.95
C ARG A 300 -36.30 22.48 -17.28
N ARG A 301 -35.27 23.21 -16.84
CA ARG A 301 -35.13 24.66 -17.06
C ARG A 301 -34.74 25.00 -18.50
N LEU A 302 -33.88 24.22 -19.14
CA LEU A 302 -33.54 24.41 -20.55
C LEU A 302 -34.72 24.06 -21.46
N GLN A 303 -35.50 23.02 -21.16
CA GLN A 303 -36.73 22.73 -21.90
C GLN A 303 -37.78 23.84 -21.70
N ALA A 304 -37.88 24.44 -20.51
CA ALA A 304 -38.73 25.63 -20.30
C ALA A 304 -38.27 26.84 -21.15
N VAL A 305 -36.97 27.10 -21.28
CA VAL A 305 -36.43 28.13 -22.19
C VAL A 305 -36.71 27.78 -23.67
N MET A 306 -36.54 26.52 -24.05
CA MET A 306 -36.84 26.01 -25.40
C MET A 306 -38.31 26.24 -25.77
N THR A 307 -39.24 25.90 -24.87
CA THR A 307 -40.68 26.15 -25.04
C THR A 307 -41.00 27.65 -25.04
N ALA A 308 -40.35 28.45 -24.19
CA ALA A 308 -40.59 29.89 -24.14
C ALA A 308 -40.11 30.65 -25.40
N CYS A 309 -39.10 30.13 -26.12
CA CYS A 309 -38.71 30.58 -27.46
C CYS A 309 -39.68 30.14 -28.58
N ARG A 310 -40.70 29.33 -28.28
CA ARG A 310 -41.62 28.72 -29.25
C ARG A 310 -43.08 29.11 -29.03
N VAL A 311 -43.35 30.13 -28.22
CA VAL A 311 -44.71 30.56 -27.93
C VAL A 311 -45.33 31.15 -29.21
N THR A 312 -46.31 30.46 -29.76
CA THR A 312 -47.16 30.97 -30.82
C THR A 312 -48.05 32.08 -30.25
N GLY A 313 -48.07 33.24 -30.90
CA GLY A 313 -49.04 34.30 -30.59
C GLY A 313 -50.46 33.91 -31.00
N PRO A 314 -51.50 34.66 -30.55
CA PRO A 314 -52.90 34.35 -30.86
C PRO A 314 -53.23 34.24 -32.35
N ASN A 315 -52.40 34.84 -33.23
CA ASN A 315 -52.58 34.89 -34.68
C ASN A 315 -51.77 33.82 -35.45
N GLY A 316 -51.08 32.90 -34.77
CA GLY A 316 -50.22 31.88 -35.41
C GLY A 316 -48.74 32.28 -35.62
N GLU A 317 -48.37 33.52 -35.29
CA GLU A 317 -47.00 34.03 -35.40
C GLU A 317 -46.08 33.42 -34.34
N GLN A 318 -44.85 33.00 -34.71
CA GLN A 318 -43.83 32.63 -33.71
C GLN A 318 -43.27 33.88 -33.05
N ILE A 319 -43.43 34.01 -31.72
CA ILE A 319 -42.95 35.19 -30.99
C ILE A 319 -41.41 35.17 -30.94
N ASP A 320 -40.82 36.28 -31.40
CA ASP A 320 -39.38 36.55 -31.50
C ASP A 320 -38.57 36.03 -30.28
N ALA A 321 -37.43 35.40 -30.57
CA ALA A 321 -36.48 34.90 -29.59
C ALA A 321 -35.75 36.03 -28.80
N ASP A 322 -36.00 37.30 -29.11
CA ASP A 322 -35.56 38.48 -28.34
C ASP A 322 -36.23 38.58 -26.95
N PRO A 323 -35.47 38.45 -25.84
CA PRO A 323 -35.99 38.60 -24.48
C PRO A 323 -36.51 40.01 -24.14
N LYS A 324 -36.22 41.03 -24.97
CA LYS A 324 -36.82 42.37 -24.85
C LYS A 324 -38.28 42.39 -25.29
N LYS A 325 -38.68 41.48 -26.20
CA LYS A 325 -40.04 41.37 -26.74
C LYS A 325 -40.87 40.29 -26.06
N ASN A 326 -40.24 39.16 -25.71
CA ASN A 326 -40.93 38.00 -25.14
C ASN A 326 -40.80 37.94 -23.58
N PRO A 327 -41.86 38.22 -22.80
CA PRO A 327 -41.80 38.24 -21.34
C PRO A 327 -41.73 36.83 -20.72
N THR A 328 -42.37 35.84 -21.34
CA THR A 328 -42.30 34.43 -20.90
C THR A 328 -40.88 33.89 -21.02
N LEU A 329 -40.21 34.21 -22.13
CA LEU A 329 -38.78 33.93 -22.32
C LEU A 329 -37.93 34.69 -21.30
N ARG A 330 -38.22 35.98 -21.03
CA ARG A 330 -37.51 36.73 -19.97
C ARG A 330 -37.64 36.08 -18.59
N ALA A 331 -38.82 35.56 -18.24
CA ALA A 331 -39.04 34.81 -17.00
C ALA A 331 -38.28 33.48 -17.00
N ALA A 332 -38.40 32.67 -18.06
CA ALA A 332 -37.69 31.40 -18.19
C ALA A 332 -36.17 31.56 -18.14
N LEU A 333 -35.62 32.63 -18.74
CA LEU A 333 -34.20 32.97 -18.68
C LEU A 333 -33.76 33.43 -17.28
N ARG A 334 -34.60 34.20 -16.57
CA ARG A 334 -34.36 34.57 -15.17
C ARG A 334 -34.34 33.33 -14.28
N GLU A 335 -35.26 32.40 -14.48
CA GLU A 335 -35.37 31.18 -13.69
C GLU A 335 -34.31 30.12 -14.02
N ALA A 336 -33.87 30.03 -15.28
CA ALA A 336 -32.72 29.22 -15.65
C ALA A 336 -31.43 29.75 -15.00
N ARG A 337 -31.21 31.08 -15.01
CA ARG A 337 -30.07 31.71 -14.33
C ARG A 337 -30.14 31.58 -12.80
N ALA A 338 -31.33 31.72 -12.21
CA ALA A 338 -31.54 31.49 -10.77
C ALA A 338 -31.33 30.01 -10.38
N ALA A 339 -31.57 29.08 -11.30
CA ALA A 339 -31.23 27.67 -11.18
C ALA A 339 -29.78 27.34 -11.61
N MET A 340 -28.90 28.35 -11.70
CA MET A 340 -27.46 28.22 -12.03
C MET A 340 -27.16 27.55 -13.38
N VAL A 341 -28.12 27.52 -14.32
CA VAL A 341 -27.91 26.96 -15.66
C VAL A 341 -26.92 27.83 -16.45
N PRO A 342 -25.82 27.27 -16.99
CA PRO A 342 -24.80 28.09 -17.65
C PRO A 342 -25.33 28.85 -18.86
N GLU A 343 -24.96 30.13 -18.98
CA GLU A 343 -25.40 31.02 -20.06
C GLU A 343 -25.09 30.45 -21.46
N ALA A 344 -23.99 29.70 -21.63
CA ALA A 344 -23.67 29.00 -22.88
C ALA A 344 -24.75 27.97 -23.29
N TYR A 345 -25.30 27.20 -22.34
CA TYR A 345 -26.40 26.26 -22.61
C TYR A 345 -27.71 27.00 -22.87
N ILE A 346 -27.96 28.11 -22.17
CA ILE A 346 -29.10 28.99 -22.41
C ILE A 346 -29.06 29.56 -23.84
N GLN A 347 -27.91 30.10 -24.26
CA GLN A 347 -27.73 30.68 -25.60
C GLN A 347 -27.78 29.59 -26.70
N LYS A 348 -27.14 28.43 -26.50
CA LYS A 348 -27.27 27.27 -27.40
C LYS A 348 -28.73 26.83 -27.53
N THR A 349 -29.48 26.81 -26.44
CA THR A 349 -30.91 26.45 -26.46
C THR A 349 -31.73 27.48 -27.25
N ARG A 350 -31.47 28.79 -27.08
CA ARG A 350 -32.11 29.84 -27.91
C ARG A 350 -31.76 29.73 -29.40
N GLN A 351 -30.51 29.39 -29.73
CA GLN A 351 -30.07 29.17 -31.12
C GLN A 351 -30.75 27.95 -31.74
N LEU A 352 -30.77 26.82 -31.04
CA LEU A 352 -31.48 25.60 -31.47
C LEU A 352 -33.00 25.82 -31.55
N ALA A 353 -33.57 26.66 -30.69
CA ALA A 353 -34.97 27.07 -30.78
C ALA A 353 -35.25 27.81 -32.09
N ALA A 354 -34.44 28.83 -32.41
CA ALA A 354 -34.51 29.58 -33.67
C ALA A 354 -34.24 28.72 -34.92
N GLN A 355 -33.59 27.57 -34.78
CA GLN A 355 -33.36 26.56 -35.84
C GLN A 355 -34.43 25.47 -35.91
N GLY A 356 -35.52 25.57 -35.14
CA GLY A 356 -36.66 24.64 -35.23
C GLY A 356 -36.63 23.41 -34.31
N VAL A 357 -35.53 23.14 -33.58
CA VAL A 357 -35.38 21.99 -32.67
C VAL A 357 -36.30 22.08 -31.44
N THR A 358 -37.23 21.13 -31.27
CA THR A 358 -38.28 21.16 -30.22
C THR A 358 -37.86 20.57 -28.86
N LYS A 359 -37.10 19.47 -28.85
CA LYS A 359 -36.61 18.78 -27.64
C LYS A 359 -35.10 18.96 -27.54
N LEU A 360 -34.59 19.34 -26.36
CA LEU A 360 -33.14 19.40 -26.13
C LEU A 360 -32.60 18.04 -25.67
N ALA A 361 -31.62 17.50 -26.39
CA ALA A 361 -30.83 16.37 -25.91
C ALA A 361 -29.92 16.84 -24.76
N PHE A 362 -30.38 16.65 -23.52
CA PHE A 362 -29.65 16.95 -22.30
C PHE A 362 -29.67 15.70 -21.40
N PRO A 363 -28.51 15.11 -21.04
CA PRO A 363 -28.44 13.92 -20.20
C PRO A 363 -29.07 14.14 -18.82
N GLU A 364 -29.78 13.14 -18.32
CA GLU A 364 -30.12 13.04 -16.90
C GLU A 364 -29.32 11.90 -16.28
N TYR A 365 -29.05 12.05 -14.98
CA TYR A 365 -28.38 11.04 -14.18
C TYR A 365 -29.30 10.50 -13.08
N ASP A 366 -28.87 9.40 -12.46
CA ASP A 366 -29.52 8.72 -11.35
C ASP A 366 -28.49 8.27 -10.29
N THR A 367 -28.99 7.74 -9.17
CA THR A 367 -28.21 7.40 -7.97
C THR A 367 -27.90 5.90 -7.82
N ASP A 368 -28.04 5.08 -8.86
CA ASP A 368 -27.55 3.69 -8.79
C ASP A 368 -26.02 3.68 -8.81
N TRP A 369 -25.37 2.78 -8.06
CA TRP A 369 -23.92 2.74 -7.92
C TRP A 369 -23.19 2.28 -9.19
N ASP A 370 -23.92 1.71 -10.16
CA ASP A 370 -23.43 1.44 -11.52
C ASP A 370 -23.75 2.55 -12.55
N SER A 371 -24.39 3.65 -12.12
CA SER A 371 -24.82 4.73 -13.01
C SER A 371 -23.67 5.58 -13.56
N GLN A 372 -23.99 6.32 -14.63
CA GLN A 372 -23.06 7.29 -15.22
C GLN A 372 -22.64 8.40 -14.23
N ALA A 373 -23.42 8.72 -13.18
CA ALA A 373 -22.99 9.68 -12.17
C ALA A 373 -21.88 9.11 -11.28
N TYR A 374 -22.04 7.88 -10.75
CA TYR A 374 -20.99 7.23 -9.98
C TYR A 374 -19.70 7.03 -10.81
N LEU A 375 -19.84 6.74 -12.10
CA LEU A 375 -18.71 6.67 -13.04
C LEU A 375 -18.03 8.04 -13.31
N THR A 376 -18.62 9.18 -12.92
CA THR A 376 -17.98 10.52 -13.01
C THR A 376 -17.29 10.99 -11.73
N VAL A 377 -17.63 10.46 -10.56
CA VAL A 377 -16.97 10.80 -9.28
C VAL A 377 -15.78 9.88 -9.00
N SER A 378 -15.22 9.89 -7.79
CA SER A 378 -14.01 9.14 -7.44
C SER A 378 -14.11 8.38 -6.11
N GLY A 379 -13.12 7.52 -5.86
CA GLY A 379 -13.01 6.68 -4.66
C GLY A 379 -13.97 5.49 -4.66
N GLN A 380 -14.52 5.12 -5.83
CA GLN A 380 -15.58 4.12 -5.97
C GLN A 380 -15.04 2.71 -6.31
N ASN A 381 -13.74 2.60 -6.58
CA ASN A 381 -13.07 1.36 -6.98
C ASN A 381 -12.03 0.88 -5.95
N SER A 382 -11.95 1.54 -4.79
CA SER A 382 -11.19 1.09 -3.62
C SER A 382 -12.07 0.95 -2.38
N ASN A 383 -11.69 0.02 -1.51
CA ASN A 383 -12.02 0.09 -0.08
C ASN A 383 -10.97 0.98 0.59
N ASN A 384 -11.39 1.82 1.53
CA ASN A 384 -10.52 2.73 2.26
C ASN A 384 -10.48 2.30 3.73
N SER A 385 -9.32 2.23 4.36
CA SER A 385 -9.19 1.89 5.79
C SER A 385 -8.26 2.83 6.53
N VAL A 386 -8.62 3.22 7.76
CA VAL A 386 -7.73 3.95 8.67
C VAL A 386 -7.06 3.00 9.65
N ARG A 387 -5.76 3.19 9.86
CA ARG A 387 -4.93 2.33 10.71
C ARG A 387 -4.69 2.98 12.06
N ILE A 388 -5.04 2.26 13.12
CA ILE A 388 -5.15 2.78 14.48
C ILE A 388 -4.26 1.98 15.43
N PRO A 389 -3.24 2.59 16.05
CA PRO A 389 -2.43 1.94 17.10
C PRO A 389 -3.16 1.96 18.44
N ASN A 390 -2.86 1.01 19.33
CA ASN A 390 -3.57 0.87 20.61
C ASN A 390 -3.48 2.15 21.46
N ARG A 391 -2.38 2.90 21.37
CA ARG A 391 -2.19 4.23 22.00
C ARG A 391 -3.25 5.28 21.63
N PHE A 392 -3.96 5.15 20.51
CA PHE A 392 -5.05 6.07 20.16
C PHE A 392 -6.20 5.98 21.16
N PHE A 393 -6.54 4.76 21.59
CA PHE A 393 -7.63 4.56 22.55
C PHE A 393 -7.28 5.14 23.93
N GLU A 394 -6.02 5.07 24.35
CA GLU A 394 -5.55 5.77 25.57
C GLU A 394 -5.67 7.30 25.49
N VAL A 395 -5.53 7.90 24.30
CA VAL A 395 -5.72 9.34 24.09
C VAL A 395 -7.23 9.68 24.05
N LEU A 396 -8.04 8.81 23.43
CA LEU A 396 -9.49 8.95 23.33
C LEU A 396 -10.18 8.83 24.71
N GLU A 397 -9.80 7.85 25.53
CA GLU A 397 -10.29 7.68 26.92
C GLU A 397 -9.97 8.87 27.84
N ARG A 398 -8.94 9.65 27.50
CA ARG A 398 -8.47 10.81 28.27
C ARG A 398 -8.88 12.15 27.65
N ASP A 399 -9.76 12.13 26.64
CA ASP A 399 -10.24 13.31 25.89
C ASP A 399 -9.11 14.21 25.33
N GLY A 400 -7.99 13.59 24.92
CA GLY A 400 -6.80 14.29 24.43
C GLY A 400 -6.86 14.76 22.96
N GLU A 401 -5.85 15.51 22.54
CA GLU A 401 -5.63 15.84 21.12
C GLU A 401 -4.92 14.69 20.39
N TRP A 402 -5.46 14.28 19.24
CA TRP A 402 -4.71 13.56 18.22
C TRP A 402 -4.00 14.51 17.26
N LEU A 403 -2.89 14.04 16.71
CA LEU A 403 -1.95 14.81 15.92
C LEU A 403 -1.98 14.29 14.47
N LEU A 404 -2.35 15.14 13.51
CA LEU A 404 -2.22 14.83 12.09
C LEU A 404 -0.91 15.40 11.57
N VAL A 405 -0.05 14.58 10.99
CA VAL A 405 1.39 14.73 10.79
C VAL A 405 1.67 14.67 9.28
N ARG A 406 1.78 15.84 8.60
CA ARG A 406 1.90 15.93 7.13
C ARG A 406 3.01 15.05 6.62
N ARG A 407 2.73 14.20 5.63
CA ARG A 407 3.69 13.17 5.15
C ARG A 407 4.91 13.71 4.45
N THR A 408 4.94 15.00 4.23
CA THR A 408 6.12 15.84 4.11
C THR A 408 7.05 15.78 5.29
N ASP A 409 6.74 16.51 6.33
CA ASP A 409 7.71 17.47 6.83
C ASP A 409 8.27 17.13 8.22
N GLY A 410 7.97 15.93 8.69
CA GLY A 410 7.82 15.56 10.10
C GLY A 410 6.44 15.83 10.64
N LYS A 411 5.61 16.68 10.04
CA LYS A 411 5.23 17.81 10.85
C LYS A 411 3.67 17.92 11.01
N VAL A 412 3.11 18.13 12.22
CA VAL A 412 1.66 18.23 12.54
C VAL A 412 0.93 19.26 11.68
N SER A 413 0.24 18.81 10.64
CA SER A 413 -0.64 19.60 9.76
C SER A 413 -1.73 20.31 10.55
N LYS A 414 -2.36 19.57 11.48
CA LYS A 414 -3.56 19.95 12.22
C LYS A 414 -3.60 19.17 13.54
N ARG A 415 -3.98 19.85 14.61
CA ARG A 415 -4.41 19.21 15.86
C ARG A 415 -5.91 18.96 15.78
N LEU A 416 -6.34 17.78 16.23
CA LEU A 416 -7.75 17.39 16.34
C LEU A 416 -8.00 16.92 17.76
N PRO A 417 -9.14 17.24 18.39
CA PRO A 417 -9.63 16.43 19.49
C PRO A 417 -9.73 14.97 19.03
N ALA A 418 -9.19 14.01 19.79
CA ALA A 418 -9.28 12.59 19.42
C ALA A 418 -10.75 12.13 19.32
N ARG A 419 -11.62 12.75 20.13
CA ARG A 419 -13.08 12.62 20.04
C ARG A 419 -13.65 13.14 18.71
N GLU A 420 -13.27 14.33 18.24
CA GLU A 420 -13.69 14.86 16.92
C GLU A 420 -13.26 13.90 15.80
N LEU A 421 -12.01 13.42 15.82
CA LEU A 421 -11.51 12.49 14.81
C LEU A 421 -12.25 11.14 14.84
N TRP A 422 -12.58 10.62 16.03
CA TRP A 422 -13.36 9.39 16.18
C TRP A 422 -14.82 9.55 15.75
N GLU A 423 -15.45 10.67 16.11
CA GLU A 423 -16.81 11.03 15.67
C GLU A 423 -16.88 11.23 14.15
N GLU A 424 -15.83 11.76 13.53
CA GLU A 424 -15.71 11.92 12.07
C GLU A 424 -15.51 10.58 11.33
N ILE A 425 -14.75 9.66 11.91
CA ILE A 425 -14.64 8.27 11.40
C ILE A 425 -15.99 7.57 11.51
N ALA A 426 -16.66 7.66 12.67
CA ALA A 426 -17.98 7.08 12.88
C ALA A 426 -19.04 7.70 11.96
N TYR A 427 -18.98 9.02 11.73
CA TYR A 427 -19.87 9.73 10.80
C TYR A 427 -19.64 9.32 9.35
N ALA A 428 -18.39 9.20 8.89
CA ALA A 428 -18.09 8.75 7.53
C ALA A 428 -18.51 7.29 7.30
N ALA A 429 -18.23 6.40 8.26
CA ALA A 429 -18.66 5.01 8.22
C ALA A 429 -20.20 4.89 8.26
N TRP A 430 -20.89 5.75 9.00
CA TRP A 430 -22.36 5.84 8.98
C TRP A 430 -22.90 6.38 7.64
N ALA A 431 -22.23 7.36 7.03
CA ALA A 431 -22.69 8.04 5.83
C ALA A 431 -22.42 7.25 4.54
N CYS A 432 -21.30 6.53 4.44
CA CYS A 432 -20.85 5.86 3.21
C CYS A 432 -20.12 4.51 3.41
N ALA A 433 -20.22 3.89 4.61
CA ALA A 433 -19.57 2.62 4.98
C ALA A 433 -18.03 2.58 4.96
N ASP A 434 -17.37 3.73 4.75
CA ASP A 434 -15.90 3.89 4.76
C ASP A 434 -15.49 5.10 5.63
N PRO A 435 -14.28 5.10 6.22
CA PRO A 435 -13.26 4.07 6.11
C PRO A 435 -13.43 2.93 7.13
N GLY A 436 -12.97 1.73 6.76
CA GLY A 436 -12.79 0.61 7.69
C GLY A 436 -11.64 0.84 8.68
N LEU A 437 -11.47 -0.06 9.65
CA LEU A 437 -10.45 0.04 10.71
C LEU A 437 -9.43 -1.11 10.66
N GLN A 438 -8.18 -0.83 11.00
CA GLN A 438 -7.11 -1.82 11.20
C GLN A 438 -6.31 -1.52 12.48
N PHE A 439 -6.14 -2.50 13.38
CA PHE A 439 -5.56 -2.32 14.72
C PHE A 439 -4.05 -2.58 14.76
N ASP A 440 -3.27 -1.59 14.29
CA ASP A 440 -1.81 -1.62 14.05
C ASP A 440 -0.97 -2.41 15.06
N THR A 441 -1.25 -2.26 16.35
CA THR A 441 -0.39 -2.80 17.41
C THR A 441 -0.67 -4.29 17.64
N THR A 442 -1.93 -4.63 17.94
CA THR A 442 -2.42 -6.02 18.08
C THR A 442 -2.04 -6.88 16.88
N ILE A 443 -2.10 -6.29 15.69
CA ILE A 443 -1.68 -6.87 14.42
C ILE A 443 -0.24 -7.46 14.46
N ASN A 444 0.72 -6.76 15.06
CA ASN A 444 2.12 -7.21 15.10
C ASN A 444 2.43 -8.14 16.28
N GLU A 445 1.67 -8.04 17.37
CA GLU A 445 1.79 -8.95 18.52
C GLU A 445 1.53 -10.41 18.09
N TRP A 446 0.61 -10.61 17.14
CA TRP A 446 0.29 -11.92 16.54
C TRP A 446 1.16 -12.30 15.32
N HIS A 447 2.16 -11.50 14.94
CA HIS A 447 3.05 -11.81 13.81
C HIS A 447 3.89 -13.06 14.10
N THR A 448 3.91 -13.99 13.15
CA THR A 448 4.71 -15.23 13.24
C THR A 448 6.16 -15.02 12.80
N CYS A 449 6.44 -13.99 11.97
CA CYS A 449 7.75 -13.76 11.36
C CYS A 449 8.32 -12.33 11.53
N PRO A 450 8.33 -11.73 12.74
CA PRO A 450 8.78 -10.36 12.95
C PRO A 450 10.28 -10.15 12.71
N GLU A 451 11.10 -11.20 12.62
CA GLU A 451 12.53 -11.01 12.29
C GLU A 451 12.75 -10.49 10.87
N GLU A 452 11.78 -10.69 9.99
CA GLU A 452 11.86 -10.35 8.56
C GLU A 452 11.36 -8.94 8.24
N GLY A 453 11.05 -8.19 9.29
CA GLY A 453 10.48 -6.85 9.25
C GLY A 453 9.15 -6.80 9.99
N ARG A 454 8.85 -5.62 10.51
CA ARG A 454 7.48 -5.26 10.84
C ARG A 454 6.66 -5.38 9.55
N ILE A 455 5.46 -5.95 9.65
CA ILE A 455 4.43 -5.78 8.62
C ILE A 455 4.31 -4.27 8.47
N ASN A 456 4.82 -3.63 7.42
CA ASN A 456 4.99 -2.16 7.43
C ASN A 456 3.91 -1.46 6.62
N ALA A 457 3.56 -2.10 5.53
CA ALA A 457 2.20 -2.52 5.33
C ALA A 457 2.17 -3.47 4.15
N SER A 458 2.84 -3.19 3.02
CA SER A 458 3.18 -1.89 2.35
C SER A 458 4.23 -0.87 2.96
N ASN A 459 5.57 -0.98 2.74
CA ASN A 459 6.72 -0.33 3.48
C ASN A 459 7.32 1.02 2.93
N PRO A 460 8.62 1.29 2.54
CA PRO A 460 10.04 0.89 2.92
C PRO A 460 11.06 1.70 3.89
N CYS A 461 12.29 2.20 3.46
CA CYS A 461 13.65 2.19 4.19
C CYS A 461 14.79 3.30 3.88
N VAL A 462 16.08 3.27 4.34
CA VAL A 462 17.17 4.32 4.10
C VAL A 462 18.35 3.95 3.14
N THR A 463 19.44 4.74 2.90
CA THR A 463 20.60 4.33 2.00
C THR A 463 21.92 4.02 2.69
N GLY A 464 22.84 3.34 1.99
CA GLY A 464 24.11 2.80 2.52
C GLY A 464 25.25 3.79 2.77
N ASP A 465 25.46 4.80 1.91
CA ASP A 465 26.55 5.78 2.07
C ASP A 465 26.27 6.83 3.16
N THR A 466 25.02 6.87 3.64
CA THR A 466 24.55 7.81 4.66
C THR A 466 25.25 7.62 5.99
N LEU A 467 25.76 8.73 6.52
CA LEU A 467 26.39 8.80 7.84
C LEU A 467 25.31 8.79 8.93
N VAL A 468 25.24 7.71 9.69
CA VAL A 468 24.45 7.58 10.91
C VAL A 468 25.26 8.10 12.10
N ALA A 469 24.60 8.74 13.07
CA ALA A 469 25.24 9.19 14.29
C ALA A 469 25.35 8.03 15.29
N THR A 470 26.54 7.81 15.82
CA THR A 470 26.80 6.81 16.85
C THR A 470 27.47 7.43 18.08
N ALA A 471 27.60 6.65 19.14
CA ALA A 471 28.42 6.99 20.31
C ALA A 471 29.93 7.15 19.96
N GLY A 472 30.35 6.76 18.76
CA GLY A 472 31.73 6.87 18.26
C GLY A 472 31.95 7.96 17.20
N GLY A 473 30.92 8.74 16.83
CA GLY A 473 31.01 9.78 15.79
C GLY A 473 30.01 9.58 14.65
N TRP A 474 30.34 10.12 13.47
CA TRP A 474 29.59 9.86 12.23
C TRP A 474 30.16 8.61 11.54
N GLN A 475 29.33 7.60 11.24
CA GLN A 475 29.74 6.36 10.57
C GLN A 475 28.73 5.97 9.47
N ARG A 476 29.19 5.43 8.34
CA ARG A 476 28.29 4.99 7.26
C ARG A 476 27.47 3.78 7.71
N ILE A 477 26.16 3.75 7.43
CA ILE A 477 25.30 2.63 7.80
C ILE A 477 25.70 1.32 7.10
N ASP A 478 26.20 1.36 5.86
CA ASP A 478 26.69 0.15 5.18
C ASP A 478 27.87 -0.53 5.91
N ALA A 479 28.76 0.25 6.53
CA ALA A 479 29.88 -0.24 7.36
C ALA A 479 29.45 -0.73 8.76
N LEU A 480 28.16 -0.59 9.10
CA LEU A 480 27.54 -1.07 10.34
C LEU A 480 26.66 -2.31 10.14
N VAL A 481 26.40 -2.72 8.89
CA VAL A 481 25.57 -3.90 8.57
C VAL A 481 26.09 -5.16 9.24
N GLY A 482 25.20 -5.91 9.89
CA GLY A 482 25.55 -7.14 10.61
C GLY A 482 26.37 -6.92 11.89
N ARG A 483 26.42 -5.70 12.41
CA ARG A 483 27.14 -5.34 13.65
C ARG A 483 26.16 -4.71 14.63
N SER A 484 26.36 -4.96 15.92
CA SER A 484 25.68 -4.20 16.98
C SER A 484 26.47 -2.92 17.27
N GLU A 485 25.80 -1.76 17.30
CA GLU A 485 26.40 -0.46 17.53
C GLU A 485 25.48 0.44 18.38
N ARG A 486 26.04 1.43 19.07
CA ARG A 486 25.27 2.40 19.84
C ARG A 486 24.90 3.61 18.99
N ILE A 487 23.68 3.59 18.47
CA ILE A 487 23.13 4.61 17.57
C ILE A 487 22.47 5.73 18.39
N ILE A 488 22.57 6.98 17.92
CA ILE A 488 21.88 8.10 18.59
C ILE A 488 20.41 8.11 18.18
N GLY A 489 19.51 8.08 19.18
CA GLY A 489 18.06 8.16 18.98
C GLY A 489 17.48 9.59 19.04
N ALA A 490 16.15 9.69 19.05
CA ALA A 490 15.43 10.97 19.03
C ALA A 490 15.65 11.86 20.28
N ASP A 491 15.98 11.25 21.42
CA ASP A 491 16.33 11.92 22.67
C ASP A 491 17.79 12.41 22.72
N GLY A 492 18.57 12.12 21.67
CA GLY A 492 20.00 12.42 21.60
C GLY A 492 20.89 11.50 22.42
N GLN A 493 20.37 10.38 22.94
CA GLN A 493 21.16 9.40 23.71
C GLN A 493 21.58 8.19 22.85
N PRO A 494 22.67 7.50 23.23
CA PRO A 494 23.19 6.34 22.50
C PRO A 494 22.53 5.00 22.93
N HIS A 495 21.52 4.58 22.17
CA HIS A 495 20.80 3.32 22.35
C HIS A 495 21.47 2.16 21.61
N LEU A 496 21.37 0.94 22.13
CA LEU A 496 22.02 -0.24 21.52
C LEU A 496 21.14 -0.82 20.42
N VAL A 497 21.58 -0.70 19.17
CA VAL A 497 20.94 -1.36 18.02
C VAL A 497 21.73 -2.61 17.66
N THR A 498 21.03 -3.73 17.49
CA THR A 498 21.58 -5.02 17.06
C THR A 498 21.26 -5.37 15.61
N LYS A 499 20.34 -4.61 14.99
CA LYS A 499 19.69 -4.95 13.72
C LYS A 499 19.88 -3.83 12.70
N ILE A 500 20.96 -3.92 11.93
CA ILE A 500 21.35 -3.00 10.84
C ILE A 500 21.53 -3.83 9.56
N PHE A 501 20.75 -3.58 8.51
CA PHE A 501 20.55 -4.55 7.42
C PHE A 501 20.19 -3.91 6.06
N PRO A 502 20.56 -4.51 4.91
CA PRO A 502 20.06 -4.14 3.60
C PRO A 502 18.58 -4.52 3.42
N THR A 503 17.86 -3.78 2.59
CA THR A 503 16.40 -3.87 2.41
C THR A 503 15.96 -3.88 0.94
N GLY A 504 16.91 -4.04 0.00
CA GLY A 504 16.70 -4.08 -1.44
C GLY A 504 17.32 -2.88 -2.18
N ARG A 505 16.98 -2.71 -3.47
CA ARG A 505 17.17 -1.44 -4.19
C ARG A 505 15.83 -0.73 -4.31
N LYS A 506 15.79 0.59 -4.11
CA LYS A 506 14.57 1.42 -4.11
C LYS A 506 14.88 2.85 -4.56
N PRO A 507 13.89 3.67 -4.96
CA PRO A 507 14.07 5.07 -5.28
C PRO A 507 14.64 5.86 -4.09
N VAL A 508 15.74 6.57 -4.33
CA VAL A 508 16.46 7.39 -3.36
C VAL A 508 16.20 8.86 -3.64
N PHE A 509 16.16 9.66 -2.57
CA PHE A 509 16.06 11.10 -2.63
C PHE A 509 17.23 11.75 -1.86
N VAL A 510 17.76 12.83 -2.41
CA VAL A 510 18.69 13.74 -1.73
C VAL A 510 17.85 14.80 -1.04
N LEU A 511 17.55 14.58 0.23
CA LEU A 511 17.01 15.61 1.11
C LEU A 511 18.11 16.65 1.39
N THR A 512 17.81 17.94 1.23
CA THR A 512 18.68 19.06 1.62
C THR A 512 17.89 20.14 2.38
N THR A 513 18.44 20.73 3.45
CA THR A 513 17.78 21.79 4.23
C THR A 513 18.09 23.22 3.74
N ARG A 514 17.28 24.23 4.15
CA ARG A 514 17.53 25.68 3.92
C ARG A 514 18.89 26.11 4.43
N SER A 515 19.48 25.40 5.39
CA SER A 515 20.85 25.62 5.81
C SER A 515 21.85 24.71 5.08
N GLY A 516 21.46 23.58 4.49
CA GLY A 516 22.29 22.77 3.58
C GLY A 516 22.57 21.34 4.05
N TYR A 517 22.12 20.99 5.27
CA TYR A 517 22.22 19.63 5.82
C TYR A 517 21.52 18.64 4.89
N ARG A 518 22.10 17.45 4.70
CA ARG A 518 21.69 16.54 3.63
C ARG A 518 21.85 15.07 4.01
N VAL A 519 20.92 14.24 3.54
CA VAL A 519 20.94 12.78 3.65
C VAL A 519 20.51 12.14 2.31
N ARG A 520 21.01 10.94 2.02
CA ARG A 520 20.47 10.05 0.97
C ARG A 520 19.66 8.96 1.64
N ILE A 521 18.45 8.72 1.17
CA ILE A 521 17.43 7.97 1.91
C ILE A 521 16.31 7.62 0.92
N THR A 522 15.52 6.55 1.12
CA THR A 522 14.29 6.48 0.30
C THR A 522 13.37 7.61 0.72
N GLY A 523 12.37 7.84 -0.11
CA GLY A 523 11.40 8.84 0.21
C GLY A 523 10.35 8.41 1.25
N ASP A 524 10.12 7.11 1.44
CA ASP A 524 9.10 6.56 2.36
C ASP A 524 9.54 6.61 3.81
N HIS A 525 10.84 6.39 4.02
CA HIS A 525 11.35 6.24 5.36
C HIS A 525 11.20 7.55 6.14
N PRO A 526 10.69 7.53 7.38
CA PRO A 526 10.23 8.75 8.02
C PRO A 526 11.36 9.62 8.56
N VAL A 527 11.06 10.87 8.91
CA VAL A 527 11.95 11.84 9.54
C VAL A 527 11.24 12.56 10.69
N LEU A 528 11.83 12.60 11.88
CA LEU A 528 11.30 13.31 13.05
C LEU A 528 11.65 14.80 13.04
N THR A 529 10.65 15.66 13.22
CA THR A 529 10.81 17.11 13.13
C THR A 529 9.91 17.95 14.06
N VAL A 530 10.27 19.22 14.23
CA VAL A 530 9.97 19.95 15.47
C VAL A 530 8.55 20.50 15.61
N GLY A 531 7.97 20.15 16.77
CA GLY A 531 6.65 20.53 17.27
C GLY A 531 5.52 19.71 16.66
N ARG A 532 5.87 18.71 15.86
CA ARG A 532 5.04 18.36 14.71
C ARG A 532 5.27 16.83 14.27
N GLY A 533 6.33 16.05 14.56
CA GLY A 533 6.27 14.52 14.51
C GLY A 533 7.16 13.74 13.49
N ASP A 534 6.73 12.54 13.03
CA ASP A 534 7.51 11.49 12.29
C ASP A 534 7.07 11.16 10.86
N VAL A 535 7.93 11.33 9.84
CA VAL A 535 7.40 11.44 8.45
C VAL A 535 8.33 11.20 7.23
N ALA A 536 7.82 10.47 6.23
CA ALA A 536 8.42 10.19 4.91
C ALA A 536 9.25 11.33 4.26
N VAL A 537 10.52 11.05 3.93
CA VAL A 537 11.46 12.03 3.34
C VAL A 537 11.01 12.68 2.03
N ARG A 538 10.53 11.92 1.04
CA ARG A 538 10.30 12.41 -0.36
C ARG A 538 9.47 13.67 -0.40
N ASP A 539 8.63 13.76 0.59
CA ASP A 539 7.61 14.73 0.74
C ASP A 539 8.24 16.05 1.30
N LEU A 540 9.02 16.04 2.42
CA LEU A 540 9.37 17.19 3.31
C LEU A 540 9.37 18.63 2.74
N THR A 541 8.56 19.53 3.34
CA THR A 541 8.40 20.90 2.82
C THR A 541 9.49 21.86 3.24
N PRO A 542 9.79 22.86 2.38
CA PRO A 542 10.65 23.95 2.75
C PRO A 542 10.25 24.77 3.96
N ASP A 543 9.06 24.65 4.55
CA ASP A 543 8.73 25.34 5.80
C ASP A 543 9.20 24.64 7.07
N ASP A 544 9.86 23.49 6.95
CA ASP A 544 9.79 22.53 8.04
C ASP A 544 11.07 22.00 8.64
N ARG A 545 11.07 22.12 9.97
CA ARG A 545 12.22 22.22 10.84
C ARG A 545 12.62 20.85 11.33
N LEU A 546 13.28 20.12 10.46
CA LEU A 546 13.95 18.84 10.74
C LEU A 546 14.74 18.97 12.03
N ILE A 547 14.65 18.00 12.94
CA ILE A 547 15.57 17.98 14.09
C ILE A 547 16.98 17.78 13.54
N LEU A 548 17.88 18.70 13.88
CA LEU A 548 19.29 18.58 13.56
C LEU A 548 20.01 17.97 14.76
N GLN A 549 20.37 16.70 14.68
CA GLN A 549 21.07 15.99 15.75
C GLN A 549 22.54 15.77 15.38
N GLY A 550 23.44 16.14 16.29
CA GLY A 550 24.86 15.79 16.19
C GLY A 550 25.16 14.43 16.83
N PRO A 551 26.31 13.80 16.50
CA PRO A 551 26.78 12.58 17.13
C PRO A 551 27.54 12.89 18.43
N GLY A 552 28.05 11.83 19.08
CA GLY A 552 29.22 11.98 19.95
C GLY A 552 30.48 12.39 19.17
N PHE A 553 31.58 12.64 19.87
CA PHE A 553 32.89 12.83 19.23
C PHE A 553 33.61 11.49 19.06
N GLY A 554 34.45 11.39 18.02
CA GLY A 554 35.32 10.26 17.82
C GLY A 554 36.49 10.23 18.81
N ARG A 555 37.37 9.24 18.64
CA ARG A 555 38.46 8.92 19.59
C ARG A 555 39.86 9.17 19.03
N ARG A 556 39.98 9.62 17.77
CA ARG A 556 41.27 9.84 17.09
C ARG A 556 41.80 11.24 17.38
N THR A 557 42.91 11.33 18.11
CA THR A 557 43.54 12.60 18.52
C THR A 557 44.49 13.15 17.44
N LEU A 558 44.69 14.47 17.40
CA LEU A 558 45.72 15.12 16.57
C LEU A 558 46.27 16.40 17.25
N ALA A 559 47.55 16.69 17.05
CA ALA A 559 48.20 17.89 17.63
C ALA A 559 47.62 19.19 17.05
N GLY A 560 47.22 20.12 17.91
CA GLY A 560 46.40 21.30 17.56
C GLY A 560 46.96 22.16 16.42
N ASN A 561 48.26 22.48 16.41
CA ASN A 561 48.83 23.32 15.36
C ASN A 561 49.08 22.57 14.03
N LEU A 562 49.15 21.23 14.03
CA LEU A 562 49.11 20.43 12.80
C LEU A 562 47.69 20.34 12.24
N ALA A 563 46.70 20.14 13.12
CA ALA A 563 45.28 20.22 12.77
C ALA A 563 44.93 21.60 12.17
N LEU A 564 45.36 22.68 12.81
CA LEU A 564 45.28 24.06 12.29
C LEU A 564 45.91 24.16 10.90
N GLY A 565 47.10 23.59 10.71
CA GLY A 565 47.79 23.56 9.41
C GLY A 565 47.04 22.81 8.31
N ILE A 566 46.36 21.70 8.63
CA ILE A 566 45.48 21.00 7.69
C ILE A 566 44.28 21.87 7.32
N GLY A 567 43.69 22.57 8.30
CA GLY A 567 42.63 23.56 8.06
C GLY A 567 43.06 24.66 7.07
N VAL A 568 44.22 25.28 7.31
CA VAL A 568 44.79 26.30 6.41
C VAL A 568 45.11 25.72 5.02
N ALA A 569 45.60 24.48 4.92
CA ALA A 569 45.87 23.84 3.63
C ALA A 569 44.60 23.59 2.81
N VAL A 570 43.51 23.26 3.49
CA VAL A 570 42.19 23.06 2.88
C VAL A 570 41.58 24.39 2.41
N GLY A 571 41.85 25.51 3.10
CA GLY A 571 41.58 26.87 2.64
C GLY A 571 42.58 27.34 1.56
N ASP A 572 43.29 28.44 1.79
CA ASP A 572 44.34 28.96 0.89
C ASP A 572 45.66 28.15 0.92
N GLY A 573 45.61 26.89 0.46
CA GLY A 573 46.79 26.05 0.27
C GLY A 573 46.66 25.04 -0.88
N CYS A 574 47.74 24.34 -1.23
CA CYS A 574 47.72 23.29 -2.25
C CYS A 574 48.85 22.27 -2.07
N LEU A 575 48.63 21.04 -2.54
CA LEU A 575 49.67 20.05 -2.71
C LEU A 575 50.23 20.14 -4.13
N THR A 576 51.49 20.54 -4.26
CA THR A 576 52.21 20.65 -5.53
C THR A 576 53.16 19.49 -5.73
N ARG A 577 53.46 19.19 -7.00
CA ARG A 577 54.40 18.14 -7.39
C ARG A 577 55.41 18.73 -8.38
N ALA A 578 56.71 18.52 -8.12
CA ALA A 578 57.79 19.06 -8.92
C ALA A 578 58.86 18.00 -9.18
N THR A 579 59.24 17.80 -10.44
CA THR A 579 60.30 16.86 -10.83
C THR A 579 61.66 17.53 -10.68
N ILE A 580 62.29 17.38 -9.50
CA ILE A 580 63.58 17.98 -9.19
C ILE A 580 64.65 16.88 -9.30
N GLY A 581 65.58 17.01 -10.25
CA GLY A 581 66.65 16.02 -10.46
C GLY A 581 66.13 14.63 -10.84
N GLY A 582 65.06 14.55 -11.63
CA GLY A 582 64.47 13.28 -12.08
C GLY A 582 63.63 12.53 -11.03
N ARG A 583 63.37 13.13 -9.86
CA ARG A 583 62.46 12.59 -8.84
C ARG A 583 61.27 13.51 -8.63
N GLU A 584 60.06 12.96 -8.61
CA GLU A 584 58.85 13.70 -8.24
C GLU A 584 58.88 13.99 -6.73
N GLN A 585 58.98 15.26 -6.36
CA GLN A 585 58.87 15.72 -4.98
C GLN A 585 57.51 16.37 -4.77
N GLN A 586 56.79 15.95 -3.72
CA GLN A 586 55.51 16.53 -3.33
C GLN A 586 55.70 17.54 -2.18
N SER A 587 55.01 18.67 -2.24
CA SER A 587 55.10 19.74 -1.25
C SER A 587 53.77 20.46 -1.02
N ILE A 588 53.39 20.59 0.25
CA ILE A 588 52.30 21.47 0.67
C ILE A 588 52.80 22.91 0.62
N ILE A 589 52.01 23.79 0.02
CA ILE A 589 52.15 25.24 0.09
C ILE A 589 50.91 25.79 0.79
N LEU A 590 51.11 26.76 1.67
CA LEU A 590 50.06 27.56 2.31
C LEU A 590 50.30 29.02 1.97
N THR A 591 49.25 29.79 1.73
CA THR A 591 49.29 31.24 1.59
C THR A 591 48.27 31.89 2.51
N MET A 592 48.52 33.15 2.88
CA MET A 592 47.64 34.00 3.71
C MET A 592 47.92 35.47 3.40
N HIS A 593 47.06 36.38 3.88
CA HIS A 593 47.35 37.81 3.86
C HIS A 593 48.60 38.15 4.72
N ALA A 594 49.39 39.15 4.33
CA ALA A 594 50.61 39.53 5.06
C ALA A 594 50.36 39.86 6.54
N GLY A 595 49.20 40.45 6.85
CA GLY A 595 48.76 40.74 8.22
C GLY A 595 48.45 39.51 9.09
N GLU A 596 48.28 38.33 8.50
CA GLU A 596 47.96 37.07 9.21
C GLU A 596 49.16 36.09 9.23
N SER A 597 50.35 36.57 8.88
CA SER A 597 51.58 35.76 8.78
C SER A 597 51.99 35.02 10.06
N ALA A 598 51.53 35.45 11.24
CA ALA A 598 51.73 34.73 12.50
C ALA A 598 51.01 33.36 12.54
N VAL A 599 49.85 33.23 11.88
CA VAL A 599 49.12 31.96 11.78
C VAL A 599 49.96 30.91 11.04
N LEU A 600 50.62 31.33 9.95
CA LEU A 600 51.59 30.49 9.25
C LEU A 600 52.83 30.20 10.10
N ALA A 601 53.21 31.06 11.06
CA ALA A 601 54.32 30.79 11.97
C ALA A 601 53.98 29.70 12.99
N SER A 602 52.77 29.71 13.57
CA SER A 602 52.25 28.64 14.44
C SER A 602 52.24 27.28 13.73
N VAL A 603 51.84 27.24 12.45
CA VAL A 603 51.88 26.01 11.63
C VAL A 603 53.32 25.63 11.28
N ALA A 604 54.18 26.60 10.94
CA ALA A 604 55.58 26.36 10.64
C ALA A 604 56.34 25.75 11.82
N GLN A 605 56.10 26.26 13.03
CA GLN A 605 56.63 25.71 14.27
C GLN A 605 56.22 24.24 14.42
N ALA A 606 54.92 23.93 14.36
CA ALA A 606 54.43 22.55 14.52
C ALA A 606 54.94 21.59 13.43
N VAL A 607 55.08 22.05 12.19
CA VAL A 607 55.69 21.26 11.11
C VAL A 607 57.18 21.01 11.37
N ASN A 608 57.92 21.98 11.93
CA ASN A 608 59.32 21.80 12.31
C ASN A 608 59.48 20.90 13.55
N GLU A 609 58.60 21.02 14.55
CA GLU A 609 58.53 20.13 15.72
C GLU A 609 58.24 18.68 15.30
N GLN A 610 57.25 18.47 14.43
CA GLN A 610 56.94 17.15 13.87
C GLN A 610 58.10 16.59 13.04
N LYS A 611 58.79 17.43 12.24
CA LYS A 611 60.03 17.04 11.54
C LYS A 611 61.15 16.66 12.53
N ALA A 612 61.31 17.38 13.64
CA ALA A 612 62.32 17.09 14.65
C ALA A 612 62.03 15.76 15.38
N ALA A 613 60.77 15.53 15.76
CA ALA A 613 60.33 14.26 16.35
C ALA A 613 60.56 13.07 15.39
N LEU A 614 60.15 13.20 14.12
CA LEU A 614 60.37 12.18 13.10
C LEU A 614 61.87 11.92 12.82
N LYS A 615 62.72 12.95 12.94
CA LYS A 615 64.18 12.84 12.80
C LYS A 615 64.82 12.11 13.99
N ALA A 616 64.29 12.28 15.20
CA ALA A 616 64.71 11.52 16.39
C ALA A 616 64.40 10.00 16.27
N VAL A 617 63.38 9.63 15.50
CA VAL A 617 63.05 8.23 15.15
C VAL A 617 63.74 7.79 13.83
N GLY A 618 64.85 8.44 13.45
CA GLY A 618 65.76 7.98 12.40
C GLY A 618 65.37 8.29 10.95
N SER A 619 64.34 9.10 10.69
CA SER A 619 63.98 9.45 9.31
C SER A 619 64.90 10.52 8.70
N VAL A 620 65.29 10.31 7.43
CA VAL A 620 66.26 11.16 6.72
C VAL A 620 65.54 12.25 5.92
N GLY A 621 65.87 13.52 6.17
CA GLY A 621 65.34 14.67 5.45
C GLY A 621 66.27 15.88 5.52
N ARG A 622 66.14 16.81 4.56
CA ARG A 622 66.95 18.05 4.55
C ARG A 622 66.66 18.91 5.77
N ASN A 623 67.69 19.62 6.23
CA ASN A 623 67.65 20.42 7.47
C ASN A 623 67.02 21.82 7.27
N ASP A 624 66.31 22.00 6.15
CA ASP A 624 65.72 23.27 5.73
C ASP A 624 64.56 23.60 6.68
N GLY A 625 64.69 24.68 7.45
CA GLY A 625 63.64 25.14 8.35
C GLY A 625 62.42 25.61 7.55
N VAL A 626 61.23 25.18 7.98
CA VAL A 626 59.97 25.65 7.39
C VAL A 626 59.71 27.05 7.97
N HIS A 627 59.75 28.08 7.14
CA HIS A 627 59.71 29.49 7.55
C HIS A 627 58.73 30.30 6.68
N VAL A 628 58.06 31.28 7.28
CA VAL A 628 57.07 32.13 6.59
C VAL A 628 57.79 33.18 5.75
N MET A 629 57.51 33.21 4.46
CA MET A 629 57.97 34.23 3.52
C MET A 629 56.90 35.32 3.41
N ARG A 630 57.17 36.54 3.89
CA ARG A 630 56.23 37.67 3.89
C ARG A 630 56.62 38.70 2.82
N GLY A 631 55.70 39.00 1.92
CA GLY A 631 55.79 40.09 0.95
C GLY A 631 54.93 41.30 1.36
N ALA A 632 54.78 42.26 0.45
CA ALA A 632 54.06 43.51 0.72
C ALA A 632 52.56 43.32 1.05
N THR A 633 51.90 42.34 0.42
CA THR A 633 50.45 42.08 0.57
C THR A 633 50.11 40.65 1.00
N GLY A 634 50.99 39.67 0.78
CA GLY A 634 50.77 38.26 1.11
C GLY A 634 51.90 37.64 1.93
N ALA A 635 51.63 36.48 2.52
CA ALA A 635 52.59 35.62 3.19
C ALA A 635 52.42 34.17 2.72
N ARG A 636 53.51 33.40 2.73
CA ARG A 636 53.57 32.03 2.20
C ARG A 636 54.40 31.10 3.07
N LEU A 637 53.96 29.85 3.18
CA LEU A 637 54.70 28.74 3.76
C LEU A 637 54.81 27.60 2.73
N ALA A 638 55.89 26.81 2.79
CA ALA A 638 56.03 25.62 1.95
C ALA A 638 56.82 24.52 2.68
N PHE A 639 56.38 23.26 2.55
CA PHE A 639 57.06 22.09 3.12
C PHE A 639 56.80 20.80 2.34
N GLY A 640 57.85 20.00 2.15
CA GLY A 640 57.80 18.70 1.44
C GLY A 640 58.28 17.52 2.30
N SER A 641 58.05 17.55 3.60
CA SER A 641 58.40 16.44 4.50
C SER A 641 57.40 15.30 4.35
N ARG A 642 57.79 14.20 3.70
CA ARG A 642 56.85 13.16 3.26
C ARG A 642 55.89 12.65 4.35
N PRO A 643 56.29 12.30 5.58
CA PRO A 643 55.33 11.82 6.59
C PRO A 643 54.33 12.90 7.05
N VAL A 644 54.71 14.19 6.98
CA VAL A 644 53.81 15.31 7.29
C VAL A 644 52.85 15.58 6.11
N VAL A 645 53.35 15.49 4.87
CA VAL A 645 52.53 15.56 3.66
C VAL A 645 51.53 14.39 3.61
N ASP A 646 51.96 13.17 3.90
CA ASP A 646 51.10 11.99 3.90
C ASP A 646 50.09 12.02 5.07
N LEU A 647 50.42 12.63 6.23
CA LEU A 647 49.45 12.94 7.30
C LEU A 647 48.36 13.92 6.83
N PHE A 648 48.74 14.98 6.10
CA PHE A 648 47.77 15.93 5.54
C PHE A 648 46.86 15.21 4.51
N ARG A 649 47.44 14.36 3.65
CA ARG A 649 46.71 13.55 2.65
C ARG A 649 45.80 12.48 3.26
N GLN A 650 46.12 11.95 4.45
CA GLN A 650 45.21 11.03 5.16
C GLN A 650 43.90 11.70 5.58
N LEU A 651 43.88 13.02 5.77
CA LEU A 651 42.72 13.76 6.26
C LEU A 651 42.08 14.67 5.20
N ALA A 652 42.83 15.13 4.19
CA ALA A 652 42.32 16.03 3.15
C ALA A 652 42.94 15.79 1.76
N VAL A 653 42.13 15.99 0.72
CA VAL A 653 42.54 15.99 -0.70
C VAL A 653 42.90 17.42 -1.13
N LEU A 654 44.10 17.62 -1.66
CA LEU A 654 44.73 18.94 -1.81
C LEU A 654 45.43 19.20 -3.17
N ASP A 655 45.51 18.19 -4.03
CA ASP A 655 46.16 18.23 -5.36
C ASP A 655 45.18 18.09 -6.55
N GLU A 656 43.91 17.78 -6.30
CA GLU A 656 42.91 17.58 -7.37
C GLU A 656 42.33 18.89 -7.97
N GLY A 657 42.73 20.07 -7.49
CA GLY A 657 42.12 21.37 -7.84
C GLY A 657 41.28 21.94 -6.69
N SER A 658 41.03 23.26 -6.69
CA SER A 658 40.34 23.95 -5.59
C SER A 658 38.86 23.57 -5.47
N GLU A 659 38.25 23.15 -6.59
CA GLU A 659 36.86 22.70 -6.68
C GLU A 659 36.67 21.25 -6.17
N ARG A 660 37.72 20.43 -6.16
CA ARG A 660 37.69 19.03 -5.69
C ARG A 660 38.23 18.82 -4.27
N LYS A 661 38.72 19.87 -3.60
CA LYS A 661 39.16 19.79 -2.19
C LYS A 661 38.06 19.22 -1.30
N ARG A 662 38.42 18.30 -0.41
CA ARG A 662 37.51 17.63 0.52
C ARG A 662 38.29 16.97 1.64
N PHE A 663 37.63 16.74 2.78
CA PHE A 663 38.15 15.84 3.80
C PHE A 663 37.92 14.37 3.43
N THR A 664 38.74 13.48 3.97
CA THR A 664 38.55 12.02 3.90
C THR A 664 37.60 11.55 5.02
N PRO A 665 37.08 10.30 4.98
CA PRO A 665 36.27 9.74 6.07
C PRO A 665 36.95 9.78 7.45
N ALA A 666 38.28 9.72 7.50
CA ALA A 666 39.07 9.74 8.74
C ALA A 666 38.92 11.03 9.56
N VAL A 667 38.38 12.12 9.00
CA VAL A 667 38.09 13.36 9.76
C VAL A 667 36.90 13.19 10.72
N PHE A 668 35.98 12.27 10.42
CA PHE A 668 34.77 12.04 11.21
C PHE A 668 35.03 11.16 12.45
N GLU A 669 36.19 10.51 12.52
CA GLU A 669 36.69 9.72 13.66
C GLU A 669 37.40 10.58 14.72
N LEU A 670 37.58 11.88 14.47
CA LEU A 670 38.41 12.76 15.29
C LEU A 670 37.75 13.13 16.62
N ASP A 671 38.60 13.40 17.61
CA ASP A 671 38.20 13.93 18.90
C ASP A 671 37.87 15.45 18.85
N ARG A 672 37.19 15.93 19.90
CA ARG A 672 36.65 17.29 19.99
C ARG A 672 37.72 18.39 19.81
N PRO A 673 38.92 18.31 20.44
CA PRO A 673 39.97 19.31 20.25
C PRO A 673 40.62 19.29 18.86
N ALA A 674 40.92 18.11 18.29
CA ALA A 674 41.50 18.02 16.95
C ALA A 674 40.57 18.61 15.90
N LEU A 675 39.28 18.25 15.97
CA LEU A 675 38.28 18.71 15.02
C LEU A 675 38.07 20.23 15.09
N ALA A 676 38.00 20.80 16.30
CA ALA A 676 37.92 22.24 16.49
C ALA A 676 39.15 22.98 15.93
N ALA A 677 40.35 22.40 16.04
CA ALA A 677 41.58 23.00 15.52
C ALA A 677 41.64 23.00 13.98
N ILE A 678 41.18 21.93 13.30
CA ILE A 678 41.04 21.92 11.83
C ILE A 678 40.10 23.03 11.38
N LEU A 679 38.93 23.15 12.02
CA LEU A 679 37.94 24.17 11.67
C LEU A 679 38.46 25.59 11.93
N ARG A 680 39.15 25.84 13.06
CA ARG A 680 39.81 27.12 13.36
C ARG A 680 40.79 27.51 12.26
N GLY A 681 41.61 26.57 11.78
CA GLY A 681 42.59 26.82 10.72
C GLY A 681 41.93 27.24 9.40
N LEU A 682 40.92 26.48 8.97
CA LEU A 682 40.16 26.70 7.74
C LEU A 682 39.44 28.07 7.74
N PHE A 683 38.73 28.39 8.82
CA PHE A 683 38.09 29.71 8.98
C PHE A 683 39.11 30.85 9.15
N THR A 684 40.30 30.61 9.69
CA THR A 684 41.32 31.67 9.77
C THR A 684 41.92 32.01 8.41
N ALA A 685 42.07 31.04 7.50
CA ALA A 685 42.45 31.30 6.11
C ALA A 685 41.32 32.01 5.34
N ASP A 686 40.28 31.27 4.98
CA ASP A 686 39.30 31.70 3.97
C ASP A 686 38.03 32.32 4.59
N GLY A 687 37.94 32.32 5.92
CA GLY A 687 36.81 32.88 6.64
C GLY A 687 36.83 34.41 6.72
N THR A 688 35.65 35.00 6.79
CA THR A 688 35.41 36.45 6.82
C THR A 688 34.41 36.80 7.93
N VAL A 689 34.61 37.95 8.60
CA VAL A 689 33.61 38.55 9.51
C VAL A 689 32.92 39.70 8.77
N ALA A 690 31.59 39.68 8.72
CA ALA A 690 30.77 40.65 8.00
C ALA A 690 29.84 41.41 8.95
N ASN A 691 29.75 42.74 8.77
CA ASN A 691 28.77 43.62 9.42
C ASN A 691 28.36 44.73 8.43
N TYR A 692 27.28 44.49 7.70
CA TYR A 692 26.80 45.39 6.63
C TYR A 692 25.36 45.86 6.89
N GLY A 693 25.09 46.33 8.12
CA GLY A 693 23.78 46.81 8.56
C GLY A 693 22.89 45.73 9.19
N GLU A 694 21.70 46.15 9.65
CA GLU A 694 20.81 45.44 10.61
C GLU A 694 20.45 43.98 10.29
N LYS A 695 20.64 43.51 9.06
CA LYS A 695 20.27 42.15 8.60
C LYS A 695 21.43 41.36 7.99
N SER A 696 22.67 41.83 8.12
CA SER A 696 23.83 41.29 7.40
C SER A 696 25.08 41.17 8.30
N GLN A 697 24.97 40.34 9.36
CA GLN A 697 25.97 40.19 10.42
C GLN A 697 26.33 38.71 10.67
N TYR A 698 27.46 38.24 10.14
CA TYR A 698 27.82 36.80 10.15
C TYR A 698 29.32 36.55 10.05
N VAL A 699 29.73 35.34 10.42
CA VAL A 699 30.99 34.73 9.96
C VAL A 699 30.69 33.96 8.68
N SER A 700 31.47 34.08 7.62
CA SER A 700 31.43 33.20 6.45
C SER A 700 32.72 32.42 6.26
N LEU A 701 32.63 31.34 5.50
CA LEU A 701 33.72 30.61 4.85
C LEU A 701 33.28 30.39 3.41
N ASP A 702 34.08 30.87 2.46
CA ASP A 702 33.73 30.88 1.04
C ASP A 702 34.67 29.95 0.26
N SER A 703 34.14 29.12 -0.66
CA SER A 703 34.95 28.14 -1.38
C SER A 703 34.40 27.80 -2.77
N SER A 704 35.26 27.24 -3.63
CA SER A 704 34.86 26.64 -4.91
C SER A 704 34.47 25.16 -4.78
N SER A 705 34.67 24.51 -3.62
CA SER A 705 34.23 23.13 -3.39
C SER A 705 33.04 23.04 -2.44
N GLU A 706 31.91 22.59 -2.99
CA GLU A 706 30.68 22.33 -2.24
C GLU A 706 30.83 21.13 -1.28
N THR A 707 31.52 20.07 -1.71
CA THR A 707 31.73 18.84 -0.93
C THR A 707 32.41 19.12 0.40
N LEU A 708 33.46 19.93 0.39
CA LEU A 708 34.15 20.40 1.60
C LEU A 708 33.19 21.11 2.56
N LEU A 709 32.40 22.07 2.06
CA LEU A 709 31.53 22.88 2.92
C LEU A 709 30.39 22.05 3.54
N ARG A 710 29.86 21.05 2.83
CA ARG A 710 28.88 20.10 3.39
C ARG A 710 29.49 19.17 4.45
N GLN A 711 30.75 18.74 4.29
CA GLN A 711 31.46 18.00 5.33
C GLN A 711 31.68 18.88 6.58
N VAL A 712 32.19 20.11 6.39
CA VAL A 712 32.35 21.10 7.47
C VAL A 712 31.05 21.34 8.23
N GLN A 713 29.93 21.44 7.53
CA GLN A 713 28.60 21.65 8.11
C GLN A 713 28.14 20.51 9.04
N LEU A 714 28.36 19.24 8.68
CA LEU A 714 28.07 18.10 9.57
C LEU A 714 29.03 18.03 10.76
N LEU A 715 30.30 18.41 10.57
CA LEU A 715 31.29 18.46 11.65
C LEU A 715 30.97 19.56 12.66
N LEU A 716 30.51 20.74 12.21
CA LEU A 716 30.00 21.83 13.06
C LEU A 716 28.77 21.42 13.88
N LEU A 717 27.88 20.58 13.35
CA LEU A 717 26.69 20.11 14.06
C LEU A 717 27.03 19.29 15.31
N SER A 718 28.16 18.56 15.31
CA SER A 718 28.70 17.85 16.48
C SER A 718 29.01 18.77 17.67
N PHE A 719 29.27 20.06 17.42
CA PHE A 719 29.45 21.09 18.46
C PHE A 719 28.14 21.81 18.84
N GLY A 720 27.00 21.41 18.26
CA GLY A 720 25.75 22.15 18.35
C GLY A 720 25.78 23.48 17.56
N ILE A 721 26.69 23.63 16.60
CA ILE A 721 26.80 24.85 15.76
C ILE A 721 25.98 24.64 14.49
N LYS A 722 24.84 25.32 14.41
CA LYS A 722 24.08 25.41 13.16
C LYS A 722 24.76 26.40 12.20
N SER A 723 24.96 25.96 10.96
CA SER A 723 25.56 26.77 9.88
C SER A 723 24.74 26.68 8.60
N LYS A 724 24.69 27.74 7.79
CA LYS A 724 23.96 27.82 6.52
C LYS A 724 24.87 28.00 5.31
N LEU A 725 24.79 27.09 4.37
CA LEU A 725 25.35 27.13 3.02
C LEU A 725 24.49 28.03 2.11
N TYR A 726 25.16 28.71 1.17
CA TYR A 726 24.57 29.53 0.11
C TYR A 726 25.32 29.26 -1.19
N ASP A 727 24.59 29.04 -2.26
CA ASP A 727 25.13 28.77 -3.58
C ASP A 727 25.20 30.05 -4.42
N GLY A 728 26.02 30.05 -5.48
CA GLY A 728 25.98 31.09 -6.51
C GLY A 728 26.25 32.53 -6.05
N ARG A 729 27.27 32.77 -5.18
CA ARG A 729 27.59 34.13 -4.67
C ARG A 729 27.88 35.19 -5.76
N ARG A 730 28.10 34.78 -7.02
CA ARG A 730 28.30 35.64 -8.19
C ARG A 730 27.11 35.69 -9.17
N GLY A 731 26.02 34.96 -8.95
CA GLY A 731 24.95 34.78 -9.93
C GLY A 731 25.46 34.23 -11.27
N ASP A 732 24.81 34.61 -12.37
CA ASP A 732 25.16 34.17 -13.74
C ASP A 732 26.44 34.83 -14.31
N THR A 733 27.22 35.50 -13.47
CA THR A 733 28.43 36.24 -13.87
C THR A 733 29.58 35.28 -14.17
N THR A 734 29.66 34.82 -15.42
CA THR A 734 30.69 33.89 -15.93
C THR A 734 32.07 34.53 -16.09
N THR A 735 32.15 35.86 -16.17
CA THR A 735 33.40 36.62 -16.24
C THR A 735 33.45 37.72 -15.17
N ALA A 736 34.62 37.95 -14.58
CA ALA A 736 34.81 39.02 -13.61
C ALA A 736 36.14 39.75 -13.83
N MET A 737 36.13 41.06 -13.55
CA MET A 737 37.36 41.87 -13.50
C MET A 737 38.14 41.52 -12.23
N LEU A 738 39.27 40.83 -12.39
CA LEU A 738 40.20 40.48 -11.31
C LEU A 738 41.56 41.19 -11.54
N PRO A 739 42.37 41.40 -10.49
CA PRO A 739 43.70 41.96 -10.65
C PRO A 739 44.57 41.10 -11.58
N ASP A 740 45.20 41.70 -12.57
CA ASP A 740 45.99 41.00 -13.61
C ASP A 740 47.40 40.57 -13.14
N GLY A 741 47.69 40.73 -11.84
CA GLY A 741 49.00 40.52 -11.24
C GLY A 741 50.02 41.64 -11.52
N ARG A 742 49.64 42.69 -12.26
CA ARG A 742 50.51 43.82 -12.66
C ARG A 742 49.99 45.19 -12.21
N GLY A 743 48.88 45.21 -11.47
CA GLY A 743 48.23 46.43 -10.98
C GLY A 743 47.10 46.94 -11.88
N GLY A 744 46.83 46.27 -13.00
CA GLY A 744 45.61 46.45 -13.78
C GLY A 744 44.49 45.52 -13.31
N SER A 745 43.29 45.76 -13.83
CA SER A 745 42.18 44.82 -13.75
C SER A 745 41.91 44.24 -15.13
N ARG A 746 41.75 42.92 -15.23
CA ARG A 746 41.47 42.21 -16.47
C ARG A 746 40.27 41.28 -16.27
N GLU A 747 39.51 41.07 -17.34
CA GLU A 747 38.40 40.12 -17.35
C GLU A 747 38.92 38.68 -17.41
N TYR A 748 38.48 37.86 -16.46
CA TYR A 748 38.78 36.43 -16.37
C TYR A 748 37.48 35.61 -16.31
N PRO A 749 37.43 34.42 -16.92
CA PRO A 749 36.40 33.43 -16.62
C PRO A 749 36.45 33.04 -15.15
N VAL A 750 35.30 33.00 -14.47
CA VAL A 750 35.21 32.68 -13.05
C VAL A 750 34.27 31.51 -12.78
N GLN A 751 34.69 30.65 -11.87
CA GLN A 751 33.90 29.50 -11.44
C GLN A 751 32.80 29.90 -10.43
N PRO A 752 31.74 29.07 -10.28
CA PRO A 752 30.79 29.17 -9.18
C PRO A 752 31.50 29.19 -7.82
N MET A 753 30.89 29.88 -6.85
CA MET A 753 31.46 30.05 -5.51
C MET A 753 30.37 29.97 -4.45
N PHE A 754 30.60 29.09 -3.48
CA PHE A 754 29.71 28.72 -2.38
C PHE A 754 30.13 29.43 -1.09
N SER A 755 29.19 29.64 -0.17
CA SER A 755 29.39 30.45 1.04
C SER A 755 28.70 29.80 2.25
N LEU A 756 29.47 29.15 3.12
CA LEU A 756 28.97 28.63 4.40
C LEU A 756 29.01 29.73 5.46
N ARG A 757 27.92 29.95 6.21
CA ARG A 757 27.76 31.09 7.13
C ARG A 757 27.26 30.68 8.50
N ILE A 758 27.82 31.30 9.53
CA ILE A 758 27.45 31.16 10.94
C ILE A 758 26.92 32.50 11.42
N SER A 759 25.73 32.51 12.01
CA SER A 759 25.02 33.74 12.42
C SER A 759 24.39 33.56 13.80
N ARG A 760 23.75 34.61 14.33
CA ARG A 760 22.98 34.57 15.59
C ARG A 760 23.77 33.98 16.76
N SER A 761 23.13 33.30 17.73
CA SER A 761 23.82 32.66 18.86
C SER A 761 24.88 31.64 18.44
N SER A 762 24.75 31.04 17.25
CA SER A 762 25.76 30.11 16.71
C SER A 762 27.12 30.79 16.48
N ARG A 763 27.18 32.13 16.31
CA ARG A 763 28.47 32.88 16.31
C ARG A 763 29.19 32.81 17.65
N PHE A 764 28.45 32.83 18.76
CA PHE A 764 29.01 32.82 20.12
C PHE A 764 29.48 31.40 20.51
N ILE A 765 28.75 30.37 20.08
CA ILE A 765 29.20 28.98 20.19
C ILE A 765 30.45 28.78 19.31
N PHE A 766 30.46 29.29 18.07
CA PHE A 766 31.65 29.25 17.23
C PHE A 766 32.84 29.95 17.88
N GLU A 767 32.69 31.19 18.35
CA GLU A 767 33.76 31.96 19.03
C GLU A 767 34.35 31.22 20.23
N ARG A 768 33.50 30.60 21.07
CA ARG A 768 33.90 29.84 22.26
C ARG A 768 34.59 28.51 21.93
N GLU A 769 34.05 27.74 20.99
CA GLU A 769 34.49 26.35 20.73
C GLU A 769 35.58 26.25 19.65
N ILE A 770 35.56 27.14 18.65
CA ILE A 770 36.36 27.03 17.41
C ILE A 770 37.11 28.33 17.10
N GLY A 771 36.43 29.46 17.01
CA GLY A 771 36.99 30.80 16.78
C GLY A 771 37.87 30.94 15.53
N PHE A 772 38.66 32.01 15.52
CA PHE A 772 39.81 32.18 14.62
C PHE A 772 41.12 31.95 15.41
N HIS A 773 42.28 32.05 14.76
CA HIS A 773 43.57 32.17 15.46
C HIS A 773 43.65 33.53 16.17
N ALA A 774 44.15 33.56 17.41
CA ALA A 774 44.11 34.76 18.25
C ALA A 774 44.73 36.00 17.58
N GLU A 775 45.87 35.84 16.91
CA GLU A 775 46.57 36.93 16.19
C GLU A 775 45.97 37.32 14.83
N SER A 776 44.86 36.70 14.40
CA SER A 776 44.11 37.21 13.23
C SER A 776 43.25 38.41 13.65
N PRO A 777 43.24 39.53 12.89
CA PRO A 777 42.33 40.65 13.15
C PRO A 777 40.84 40.26 13.01
N LYS A 778 40.54 39.09 12.41
CA LYS A 778 39.20 38.50 12.37
C LYS A 778 38.69 38.15 13.78
N THR A 779 39.59 37.86 14.73
CA THR A 779 39.24 37.62 16.14
C THR A 779 38.65 38.86 16.80
N GLU A 780 39.36 39.99 16.76
CA GLU A 780 38.84 41.26 17.31
C GLU A 780 37.57 41.74 16.59
N ALA A 781 37.49 41.52 15.27
CA ALA A 781 36.31 41.86 14.49
C ALA A 781 35.07 41.04 14.91
N LEU A 782 35.24 39.74 15.21
CA LEU A 782 34.14 38.89 15.69
C LEU A 782 33.72 39.25 17.12
N ALA A 783 34.67 39.43 18.04
CA ALA A 783 34.39 39.81 19.42
C ALA A 783 33.64 41.16 19.48
N ARG A 784 34.08 42.14 18.67
CA ARG A 784 33.40 43.43 18.54
C ARG A 784 32.00 43.29 17.95
N LEU A 785 31.82 42.51 16.88
CA LEU A 785 30.52 42.24 16.28
C LEU A 785 29.54 41.57 17.28
N ASN A 786 30.03 40.66 18.11
CA ASN A 786 29.22 39.98 19.13
C ASN A 786 28.91 40.87 20.36
N ALA A 787 29.75 41.87 20.66
CA ALA A 787 29.48 42.87 21.68
C ALA A 787 28.51 43.98 21.22
N GLU A 788 28.63 44.43 19.96
CA GLU A 788 27.80 45.49 19.38
C GLU A 788 26.41 44.99 18.93
N VAL A 789 26.28 43.70 18.56
CA VAL A 789 25.06 43.14 17.97
C VAL A 789 24.52 41.95 18.76
N ALA A 790 23.49 42.22 19.57
CA ALA A 790 22.71 41.21 20.27
C ALA A 790 22.12 40.17 19.30
N ALA A 791 22.07 38.90 19.74
CA ALA A 791 21.71 37.78 18.89
C ALA A 791 20.63 36.87 19.51
N TYR A 792 19.64 36.52 18.69
CA TYR A 792 18.62 35.53 19.03
C TYR A 792 19.21 34.12 19.11
N ARG A 793 18.56 33.25 19.90
CA ARG A 793 18.90 31.82 19.98
C ARG A 793 18.59 31.13 18.66
N ASP A 794 19.57 30.41 18.11
CA ASP A 794 19.30 29.35 17.14
C ASP A 794 18.88 28.07 17.87
N GLU A 795 17.90 27.39 17.28
CA GLU A 795 17.48 26.05 17.66
C GLU A 795 18.11 25.07 16.66
N LEU A 796 18.47 23.88 17.12
CA LEU A 796 19.00 22.79 16.29
C LEU A 796 17.88 22.14 15.45
N THR A 797 17.21 22.96 14.66
CA THR A 797 16.00 22.61 13.92
C THR A 797 15.97 23.43 12.64
N ASP A 798 15.85 22.80 11.46
CA ASP A 798 16.06 23.51 10.20
C ASP A 798 15.08 23.18 9.08
N ARG A 799 14.60 24.24 8.44
CA ARG A 799 13.61 24.19 7.35
C ARG A 799 14.19 23.42 6.15
N VAL A 800 13.41 22.66 5.38
CA VAL A 800 13.91 22.00 4.14
C VAL A 800 14.27 23.03 3.06
N ALA A 801 15.19 22.74 2.14
CA ALA A 801 15.40 23.52 0.92
C ALA A 801 14.78 22.79 -0.28
N SER A 802 15.21 21.55 -0.49
CA SER A 802 14.89 20.73 -1.65
C SER A 802 14.92 19.26 -1.27
N ILE A 803 14.23 18.45 -2.09
CA ILE A 803 14.32 17.01 -2.08
C ILE A 803 14.45 16.59 -3.54
N GLU A 804 15.60 16.06 -3.91
CA GLU A 804 15.97 15.83 -5.30
C GLU A 804 16.03 14.32 -5.56
N PRO A 805 15.22 13.77 -6.48
CA PRO A 805 15.31 12.36 -6.86
C PRO A 805 16.74 12.01 -7.29
N ALA A 806 17.26 10.91 -6.73
CA ALA A 806 18.69 10.64 -6.66
C ALA A 806 19.13 9.39 -7.45
N GLY A 807 18.21 8.81 -8.20
CA GLY A 807 18.30 7.47 -8.78
C GLY A 807 17.81 6.37 -7.83
N GLU A 808 17.92 5.12 -8.24
CA GLU A 808 17.67 3.95 -7.40
C GLU A 808 19.01 3.37 -6.94
N GLU A 809 19.19 3.17 -5.63
CA GLU A 809 20.41 2.58 -5.06
C GLU A 809 20.05 1.49 -4.05
N GLU A 810 21.06 0.78 -3.56
CA GLU A 810 20.87 -0.18 -2.48
C GLU A 810 20.60 0.54 -1.16
N VAL A 811 19.52 0.12 -0.51
CA VAL A 811 18.91 0.79 0.62
C VAL A 811 18.92 -0.11 1.85
N PHE A 812 19.36 0.44 2.97
CA PHE A 812 19.61 -0.21 4.24
C PHE A 812 18.66 0.36 5.29
N ASP A 813 18.53 -0.27 6.43
CA ASP A 813 17.71 0.22 7.53
C ASP A 813 18.27 -0.27 8.86
N LEU A 814 17.83 0.33 9.96
CA LEU A 814 18.10 -0.18 11.30
C LEU A 814 16.95 0.08 12.26
N THR A 815 16.73 -0.86 13.16
CA THR A 815 15.64 -0.78 14.14
C THR A 815 16.18 -0.28 15.47
N GLU A 816 15.80 0.95 15.85
CA GLU A 816 16.11 1.54 17.15
C GLU A 816 14.84 1.48 18.01
N ASP A 817 14.78 0.52 18.93
CA ASP A 817 13.55 0.16 19.64
C ASP A 817 13.17 1.10 20.81
N ALA A 818 14.11 1.90 21.34
CA ALA A 818 13.90 2.65 22.58
C ALA A 818 13.21 4.00 22.35
N THR A 819 13.57 4.72 21.29
CA THR A 819 12.84 5.90 20.83
C THR A 819 11.96 5.60 19.61
N GLY A 820 12.26 4.53 18.85
CA GLY A 820 11.65 4.24 17.55
C GLY A 820 12.41 4.86 16.37
N HIS A 821 13.57 5.50 16.63
CA HIS A 821 14.24 6.40 15.70
C HIS A 821 15.76 6.36 15.77
N PHE A 822 16.44 6.68 14.66
CA PHE A 822 17.88 6.93 14.61
C PHE A 822 18.27 8.16 13.80
N VAL A 823 19.45 8.71 14.08
CA VAL A 823 19.99 9.88 13.35
C VAL A 823 20.76 9.47 12.08
N ALA A 824 20.26 9.88 10.91
CA ALA A 824 20.86 9.72 9.58
C ALA A 824 21.14 11.10 8.92
N GLY A 825 22.38 11.36 8.51
CA GLY A 825 22.78 12.60 7.82
C GLY A 825 22.54 13.91 8.59
N GLY A 826 22.37 13.82 9.91
CA GLY A 826 21.96 14.94 10.78
C GLY A 826 20.51 14.92 11.25
N LEU A 827 19.67 13.94 10.87
CA LEU A 827 18.20 13.97 10.91
C LEU A 827 17.61 12.63 11.48
N VAL A 828 16.43 12.55 12.12
CA VAL A 828 15.91 11.40 12.96
C VAL A 828 14.69 10.65 12.30
N VAL A 829 14.15 9.42 12.62
CA VAL A 829 13.22 8.57 11.74
C VAL A 829 12.14 7.53 12.35
N HIS A 830 11.19 6.82 11.62
CA HIS A 830 10.07 5.91 12.16
C HIS A 830 9.43 4.72 11.26
N ASN A 831 8.24 4.08 11.54
CA ASN A 831 7.57 2.85 10.88
C ASN A 831 5.97 2.71 10.87
N CYS A 832 5.31 1.67 10.23
CA CYS A 832 3.80 1.46 9.91
C CYS A 832 3.25 -0.05 9.92
N SER A 833 1.96 -0.49 9.54
CA SER A 833 1.44 -1.96 9.31
C SER A 833 0.00 -2.42 8.72
N GLU A 834 -0.27 -2.82 7.44
CA GLU A 834 -1.67 -3.08 6.90
C GLU A 834 -2.29 -4.51 6.81
N TYR A 835 -1.89 -5.41 5.89
CA TYR A 835 -2.31 -6.83 5.84
C TYR A 835 -1.12 -7.71 6.23
N LEU A 836 -1.40 -8.83 6.88
CA LEU A 836 -0.66 -9.16 8.10
C LEU A 836 0.49 -10.13 7.88
N PHE A 837 1.19 -9.86 6.79
CA PHE A 837 2.47 -10.44 6.49
C PHE A 837 3.36 -9.41 5.79
N LEU A 838 4.60 -9.80 5.51
CA LEU A 838 5.61 -8.93 4.94
C LEU A 838 5.20 -8.38 3.56
N ASP A 839 5.71 -7.19 3.26
CA ASP A 839 5.61 -6.53 1.97
C ASP A 839 5.92 -7.38 0.74
N ASP A 840 5.30 -7.06 -0.40
CA ASP A 840 5.51 -7.75 -1.68
C ASP A 840 5.36 -9.28 -1.51
N THR A 841 4.20 -9.69 -1.01
CA THR A 841 3.78 -11.09 -0.84
C THR A 841 2.38 -11.31 -1.42
N ALA A 842 2.00 -12.58 -1.55
CA ALA A 842 0.70 -12.98 -2.06
C ALA A 842 0.08 -14.11 -1.23
N CYS A 843 -1.24 -14.05 -1.05
CA CYS A 843 -2.01 -15.09 -0.38
C CYS A 843 -2.98 -15.78 -1.36
N ASN A 844 -2.92 -17.10 -1.42
CA ASN A 844 -3.94 -17.93 -2.05
C ASN A 844 -4.98 -18.34 -1.00
N LEU A 845 -6.25 -18.46 -1.40
CA LEU A 845 -7.35 -18.68 -0.46
C LEU A 845 -8.23 -19.85 -0.91
N ALA A 846 -8.79 -20.58 0.05
CA ALA A 846 -9.85 -21.56 -0.15
C ALA A 846 -10.87 -21.46 0.98
N SER A 847 -12.09 -21.95 0.78
CA SER A 847 -13.12 -21.93 1.81
C SER A 847 -13.91 -23.23 1.85
N VAL A 848 -14.03 -23.80 3.05
CA VAL A 848 -14.80 -25.01 3.38
C VAL A 848 -16.26 -24.64 3.70
N ASN A 849 -17.23 -25.44 3.24
CA ASN A 849 -18.66 -25.20 3.42
C ASN A 849 -19.19 -25.91 4.68
N LEU A 850 -19.32 -25.20 5.81
CA LEU A 850 -19.61 -25.83 7.11
C LEU A 850 -20.92 -26.64 7.14
N VAL A 851 -21.92 -26.25 6.37
CA VAL A 851 -23.22 -26.96 6.28
C VAL A 851 -23.08 -28.37 5.74
N LYS A 852 -22.06 -28.66 4.91
CA LYS A 852 -21.82 -30.01 4.35
C LYS A 852 -21.30 -31.01 5.41
N PHE A 853 -21.05 -30.55 6.64
CA PHE A 853 -20.67 -31.37 7.80
C PHE A 853 -21.76 -31.40 8.89
N LEU A 854 -22.87 -30.69 8.72
CA LEU A 854 -24.02 -30.79 9.62
C LEU A 854 -24.90 -31.97 9.18
N ARG A 855 -25.08 -32.95 10.06
CA ARG A 855 -25.93 -34.13 9.84
C ARG A 855 -27.41 -33.81 10.12
N GLU A 856 -28.29 -34.69 9.66
CA GLU A 856 -29.75 -34.58 9.85
C GLU A 856 -30.18 -34.63 11.32
N ASP A 857 -29.40 -35.28 12.18
CA ASP A 857 -29.58 -35.31 13.65
C ASP A 857 -29.06 -34.03 14.36
N GLY A 858 -28.59 -33.04 13.59
CA GLY A 858 -27.99 -31.81 14.12
C GLY A 858 -26.58 -31.97 14.70
N SER A 859 -25.96 -33.16 14.60
CA SER A 859 -24.55 -33.36 14.96
C SER A 859 -23.61 -32.85 13.87
N PHE A 860 -22.35 -32.60 14.23
CA PHE A 860 -21.33 -32.10 13.30
C PHE A 860 -20.29 -33.21 12.98
N ASP A 861 -19.88 -33.34 11.72
CA ASP A 861 -18.83 -34.27 11.29
C ASP A 861 -17.44 -33.66 11.44
N ILE A 862 -16.95 -33.61 12.67
CA ILE A 862 -15.62 -33.13 13.06
C ILE A 862 -14.52 -33.81 12.21
N GLU A 863 -14.60 -35.12 12.00
CA GLU A 863 -13.58 -35.88 11.27
C GLU A 863 -13.65 -35.64 9.76
N GLY A 864 -14.85 -35.43 9.21
CA GLY A 864 -15.00 -34.95 7.84
C GLY A 864 -14.43 -33.54 7.66
N PHE A 865 -14.65 -32.67 8.64
CA PHE A 865 -14.16 -31.28 8.62
C PHE A 865 -12.64 -31.21 8.76
N ARG A 866 -12.04 -31.98 9.68
CA ARG A 866 -10.57 -32.18 9.80
C ARG A 866 -9.97 -32.67 8.48
N HIS A 867 -10.56 -33.71 7.87
CA HIS A 867 -10.14 -34.24 6.57
C HIS A 867 -10.18 -33.19 5.46
N ALA A 868 -11.27 -32.41 5.37
CA ALA A 868 -11.37 -31.31 4.42
C ALA A 868 -10.31 -30.21 4.66
N CYS A 869 -10.10 -29.79 5.91
CA CYS A 869 -9.08 -28.80 6.25
C CYS A 869 -7.67 -29.27 5.87
N ARG A 870 -7.36 -30.54 6.12
CA ARG A 870 -6.09 -31.18 5.73
C ARG A 870 -5.88 -31.15 4.21
N LEU A 871 -6.82 -31.66 3.42
CA LEU A 871 -6.66 -31.71 1.96
C LEU A 871 -6.56 -30.31 1.36
N TRP A 872 -7.34 -29.34 1.82
CA TRP A 872 -7.31 -27.98 1.29
C TRP A 872 -6.10 -27.16 1.74
N THR A 873 -5.50 -27.47 2.90
CA THR A 873 -4.18 -26.94 3.28
C THR A 873 -3.11 -27.38 2.28
N ALA A 874 -3.10 -28.66 1.90
CA ALA A 874 -2.17 -29.18 0.90
C ALA A 874 -2.41 -28.60 -0.51
N VAL A 875 -3.68 -28.42 -0.93
CA VAL A 875 -4.01 -27.72 -2.19
C VAL A 875 -3.41 -26.31 -2.23
N LEU A 876 -3.51 -25.56 -1.12
CA LEU A 876 -2.97 -24.19 -1.04
C LEU A 876 -1.43 -24.18 -1.06
N GLU A 877 -0.77 -25.06 -0.30
CA GLU A 877 0.70 -25.19 -0.31
C GLU A 877 1.24 -25.58 -1.70
N ILE A 878 0.65 -26.58 -2.36
CA ILE A 878 1.00 -26.97 -3.74
C ILE A 878 0.73 -25.83 -4.72
N SER A 879 -0.25 -24.97 -4.43
CA SER A 879 -0.56 -23.81 -5.28
C SER A 879 0.45 -22.66 -5.15
N VAL A 880 1.26 -22.59 -4.09
CA VAL A 880 2.43 -21.68 -4.01
C VAL A 880 3.50 -22.16 -5.00
N LEU A 881 3.81 -23.46 -4.96
CA LEU A 881 4.81 -24.13 -5.79
C LEU A 881 4.54 -24.02 -7.30
N MET A 882 3.27 -24.13 -7.70
CA MET A 882 2.79 -24.07 -9.09
C MET A 882 2.80 -22.66 -9.70
N ALA A 883 2.73 -21.61 -8.89
CA ALA A 883 2.35 -20.27 -9.36
C ALA A 883 3.44 -19.51 -10.14
N ALA A 884 3.02 -18.39 -10.71
CA ALA A 884 3.89 -17.25 -11.05
C ALA A 884 3.24 -15.92 -10.62
N TYR A 885 4.07 -14.90 -10.41
CA TYR A 885 3.76 -13.67 -9.68
C TYR A 885 4.16 -12.41 -10.48
N PRO A 886 3.52 -11.24 -10.28
CA PRO A 886 3.61 -10.09 -11.18
C PRO A 886 4.86 -9.20 -11.01
N SER A 887 5.70 -9.48 -10.01
CA SER A 887 7.01 -8.86 -9.78
C SER A 887 8.04 -9.89 -9.25
N PRO A 888 9.36 -9.60 -9.35
CA PRO A 888 10.40 -10.48 -8.82
C PRO A 888 10.32 -10.66 -7.30
N ALA A 889 10.07 -9.58 -6.56
CA ALA A 889 10.00 -9.59 -5.09
C ALA A 889 8.85 -10.48 -4.58
N ILE A 890 7.69 -10.40 -5.21
CA ILE A 890 6.51 -11.21 -4.84
C ILE A 890 6.75 -12.69 -5.09
N ALA A 891 7.44 -13.06 -6.17
CA ALA A 891 7.82 -14.45 -6.42
C ALA A 891 8.77 -14.98 -5.33
N GLN A 892 9.79 -14.21 -4.97
CA GLN A 892 10.79 -14.60 -3.98
C GLN A 892 10.17 -14.80 -2.58
N LYS A 893 9.45 -13.80 -2.05
CA LYS A 893 8.89 -13.89 -0.70
C LYS A 893 7.74 -14.91 -0.59
N SER A 894 6.93 -15.06 -1.63
CA SER A 894 5.87 -16.09 -1.62
C SER A 894 6.47 -17.51 -1.56
N TRP A 895 7.65 -17.72 -2.15
CA TRP A 895 8.41 -18.97 -2.02
C TRP A 895 9.03 -19.16 -0.63
N GLU A 896 9.59 -18.08 -0.04
CA GLU A 896 10.28 -18.10 1.26
C GLU A 896 9.36 -18.32 2.46
N PHE A 897 8.13 -17.79 2.42
CA PHE A 897 7.19 -17.76 3.55
C PHE A 897 5.92 -18.59 3.34
N ARG A 898 5.55 -18.87 2.09
CA ARG A 898 4.52 -19.84 1.70
C ARG A 898 3.17 -19.58 2.40
N THR A 899 2.75 -18.31 2.42
CA THR A 899 1.57 -17.84 3.15
C THR A 899 0.26 -18.28 2.50
N LEU A 900 -0.54 -19.03 3.25
CA LEU A 900 -1.84 -19.57 2.83
C LEU A 900 -2.98 -18.85 3.58
N GLY A 901 -4.20 -18.99 3.05
CA GLY A 901 -5.43 -18.56 3.72
C GLY A 901 -6.58 -19.53 3.52
N LEU A 902 -6.55 -20.66 4.22
CA LEU A 902 -7.72 -21.51 4.40
C LEU A 902 -8.76 -20.81 5.28
N GLY A 903 -10.02 -20.84 4.88
CA GLY A 903 -11.15 -20.33 5.63
C GLY A 903 -12.37 -21.25 5.52
N TYR A 904 -13.53 -20.74 5.94
CA TYR A 904 -14.81 -21.41 5.75
C TYR A 904 -15.91 -20.42 5.36
N ALA A 905 -17.08 -20.95 4.99
CA ALA A 905 -18.31 -20.23 4.76
C ALA A 905 -19.48 -20.89 5.52
N ASN A 906 -20.66 -20.28 5.47
CA ASN A 906 -21.94 -20.86 5.92
C ASN A 906 -22.09 -20.99 7.46
N MET A 907 -21.35 -20.20 8.26
CA MET A 907 -21.40 -20.26 9.74
C MET A 907 -22.77 -19.88 10.31
N GLY A 908 -23.32 -18.72 9.92
CA GLY A 908 -24.67 -18.30 10.32
C GLY A 908 -25.74 -19.35 9.99
N THR A 909 -25.55 -20.10 8.90
CA THR A 909 -26.44 -21.19 8.50
C THR A 909 -26.38 -22.40 9.42
N VAL A 910 -25.19 -22.77 9.91
CA VAL A 910 -25.03 -23.88 10.86
C VAL A 910 -25.71 -23.55 12.20
N LEU A 911 -25.53 -22.33 12.70
CA LEU A 911 -26.20 -21.85 13.92
C LEU A 911 -27.72 -21.80 13.73
N MET A 912 -28.19 -21.23 12.62
CA MET A 912 -29.61 -21.11 12.27
C MET A 912 -30.30 -22.48 12.19
N ARG A 913 -29.73 -23.47 11.49
CA ARG A 913 -30.30 -24.84 11.39
C ARG A 913 -30.39 -25.54 12.75
N LYS A 914 -29.49 -25.19 13.67
CA LYS A 914 -29.47 -25.69 15.06
C LYS A 914 -30.41 -24.93 16.01
N GLY A 915 -31.07 -23.86 15.56
CA GLY A 915 -31.90 -22.99 16.41
C GLY A 915 -31.10 -22.12 17.38
N ILE A 916 -29.78 -21.99 17.20
CA ILE A 916 -28.89 -21.25 18.10
C ILE A 916 -28.87 -19.76 17.68
N PRO A 917 -29.24 -18.80 18.55
CA PRO A 917 -29.12 -17.38 18.26
C PRO A 917 -27.66 -16.98 18.05
N TYR A 918 -27.38 -16.19 17.01
CA TYR A 918 -26.01 -15.85 16.59
C TYR A 918 -25.23 -15.04 17.66
N ASP A 919 -25.94 -14.29 18.49
CA ASP A 919 -25.45 -13.49 19.61
C ASP A 919 -25.33 -14.26 20.94
N SER A 920 -25.69 -15.55 20.96
CA SER A 920 -25.63 -16.37 22.18
C SER A 920 -24.20 -16.80 22.56
N PRO A 921 -23.94 -17.07 23.86
CA PRO A 921 -22.67 -17.69 24.30
C PRO A 921 -22.37 -19.03 23.62
N GLU A 922 -23.40 -19.82 23.29
CA GLU A 922 -23.24 -21.08 22.55
C GLU A 922 -22.77 -20.85 21.11
N ALA A 923 -23.30 -19.83 20.42
CA ALA A 923 -22.81 -19.44 19.10
C ALA A 923 -21.34 -18.99 19.17
N VAL A 924 -20.98 -18.10 20.11
CA VAL A 924 -19.59 -17.63 20.28
C VAL A 924 -18.63 -18.80 20.54
N ALA A 925 -18.97 -19.70 21.45
CA ALA A 925 -18.15 -20.86 21.78
C ALA A 925 -18.08 -21.88 20.62
N THR A 926 -19.16 -22.08 19.87
CA THR A 926 -19.20 -22.94 18.68
C THR A 926 -18.36 -22.37 17.54
N CYS A 927 -18.47 -21.07 17.27
CA CYS A 927 -17.64 -20.36 16.30
C CYS A 927 -16.15 -20.45 16.64
N GLY A 928 -15.80 -20.22 17.93
CA GLY A 928 -14.45 -20.37 18.43
C GLY A 928 -13.89 -21.78 18.22
N ALA A 929 -14.65 -22.82 18.57
CA ALA A 929 -14.22 -24.21 18.42
C ALA A 929 -14.04 -24.63 16.95
N LEU A 930 -14.99 -24.29 16.06
CA LEU A 930 -14.86 -24.60 14.62
C LEU A 930 -13.68 -23.86 13.97
N THR A 931 -13.43 -22.60 14.36
CA THR A 931 -12.24 -21.85 13.92
C THR A 931 -10.95 -22.48 14.44
N ALA A 932 -10.92 -22.87 15.72
CA ALA A 932 -9.76 -23.51 16.33
C ALA A 932 -9.43 -24.87 15.71
N ILE A 933 -10.44 -25.69 15.38
CA ILE A 933 -10.26 -26.96 14.66
C ILE A 933 -9.64 -26.69 13.27
N MET A 934 -10.21 -25.77 12.48
CA MET A 934 -9.66 -25.46 11.15
C MET A 934 -8.21 -24.97 11.21
N HIS A 935 -7.93 -24.00 12.10
CA HIS A 935 -6.63 -23.32 12.18
C HIS A 935 -5.53 -24.23 12.72
N GLY A 936 -5.81 -24.97 13.80
CA GLY A 936 -4.87 -25.95 14.33
C GLY A 936 -4.66 -27.14 13.39
N GLU A 937 -5.69 -27.61 12.65
CA GLU A 937 -5.53 -28.75 11.74
C GLU A 937 -4.72 -28.36 10.49
N ALA A 938 -4.86 -27.11 10.04
CA ALA A 938 -4.02 -26.55 8.99
C ALA A 938 -2.55 -26.40 9.45
N TYR A 939 -2.28 -25.93 10.68
CA TYR A 939 -0.91 -25.89 11.21
C TYR A 939 -0.33 -27.29 11.50
N ALA A 940 -1.13 -28.24 12.00
CA ALA A 940 -0.70 -29.63 12.17
C ALA A 940 -0.34 -30.26 10.81
N THR A 941 -1.18 -30.06 9.78
CA THR A 941 -0.89 -30.51 8.40
C THR A 941 0.37 -29.81 7.85
N SER A 942 0.57 -28.52 8.15
CA SER A 942 1.78 -27.78 7.76
C SER A 942 3.04 -28.32 8.46
N ALA A 943 2.96 -28.76 9.71
CA ALA A 943 4.07 -29.40 10.42
C ALA A 943 4.34 -30.84 9.95
N GLU A 944 3.30 -31.59 9.60
CA GLU A 944 3.44 -32.91 8.96
C GLU A 944 4.11 -32.80 7.58
N MET A 945 3.80 -31.77 6.79
CA MET A 945 4.52 -31.47 5.55
C MET A 945 5.96 -31.00 5.81
N ALA A 946 6.22 -30.25 6.90
CA ALA A 946 7.56 -29.80 7.27
C ALA A 946 8.51 -30.96 7.63
N ARG A 947 7.97 -32.04 8.21
CA ARG A 947 8.73 -33.29 8.50
C ARG A 947 9.36 -33.89 7.24
N ASP A 948 8.60 -33.92 6.14
CA ASP A 948 8.97 -34.62 4.90
C ASP A 948 9.68 -33.70 3.89
N LEU A 949 9.29 -32.42 3.85
CA LEU A 949 9.73 -31.45 2.83
C LEU A 949 10.58 -30.30 3.37
N GLY A 950 10.79 -30.24 4.69
CA GLY A 950 11.40 -29.12 5.41
C GLY A 950 10.43 -27.97 5.70
N PRO A 951 10.64 -27.19 6.78
CA PRO A 951 9.86 -25.99 7.08
C PRO A 951 10.10 -24.87 6.04
N PHE A 952 9.34 -23.76 6.12
CA PHE A 952 9.60 -22.58 5.27
C PHE A 952 10.94 -21.92 5.62
N ASN A 953 11.56 -21.24 4.64
CA ASN A 953 12.95 -20.75 4.74
C ASN A 953 13.18 -19.83 5.94
N GLY A 954 12.23 -18.93 6.23
CA GLY A 954 12.30 -18.03 7.38
C GLY A 954 12.09 -18.68 8.74
N PHE A 955 11.67 -19.96 8.82
CA PHE A 955 11.26 -20.59 10.08
C PHE A 955 12.39 -20.60 11.12
N VAL A 956 13.64 -20.90 10.73
CA VAL A 956 14.76 -21.01 11.67
C VAL A 956 15.02 -19.71 12.42
N ARG A 957 14.86 -18.55 11.77
CA ARG A 957 15.01 -17.23 12.39
C ARG A 957 13.81 -16.84 13.25
N ASN A 958 12.62 -17.35 12.93
CA ASN A 958 11.36 -16.93 13.53
C ASN A 958 10.74 -18.00 14.45
N ARG A 959 11.45 -19.10 14.72
CA ARG A 959 10.94 -20.30 15.41
C ARG A 959 10.21 -19.97 16.69
N ASP A 960 10.81 -19.17 17.57
CA ASP A 960 10.27 -18.92 18.89
C ASP A 960 9.13 -17.88 18.87
N HIS A 961 9.17 -16.92 17.94
CA HIS A 961 8.04 -16.00 17.65
C HIS A 961 6.82 -16.74 17.11
N MET A 962 7.04 -17.71 16.22
CA MET A 962 5.98 -18.54 15.67
C MET A 962 5.41 -19.50 16.72
N LEU A 963 6.27 -20.19 17.48
CA LEU A 963 5.81 -21.08 18.56
C LEU A 963 5.10 -20.30 19.69
N ARG A 964 5.50 -19.05 19.97
CA ARG A 964 4.75 -18.11 20.84
C ARG A 964 3.32 -17.92 20.35
N VAL A 965 3.12 -17.65 19.05
CA VAL A 965 1.79 -17.49 18.43
C VAL A 965 0.98 -18.78 18.50
N ILE A 966 1.59 -19.95 18.23
CA ILE A 966 0.93 -21.26 18.35
C ILE A 966 0.51 -21.53 19.81
N ARG A 967 1.39 -21.25 20.79
CA ARG A 967 1.07 -21.39 22.23
C ARG A 967 -0.07 -20.44 22.64
N ASN A 968 -0.11 -19.20 22.13
CA ASN A 968 -1.20 -18.26 22.38
C ASN A 968 -2.55 -18.73 21.76
N HIS A 969 -2.56 -19.30 20.56
CA HIS A 969 -3.78 -19.92 20.01
C HIS A 969 -4.23 -21.15 20.83
N ARG A 970 -3.29 -22.00 21.27
CA ARG A 970 -3.58 -23.13 22.16
C ARG A 970 -4.18 -22.65 23.48
N ARG A 971 -3.65 -21.59 24.11
CA ARG A 971 -4.20 -20.97 25.32
C ARG A 971 -5.66 -20.54 25.16
N ALA A 972 -6.01 -19.90 24.03
CA ALA A 972 -7.39 -19.54 23.74
C ALA A 972 -8.32 -20.76 23.62
N ALA A 973 -7.86 -21.85 23.00
CA ALA A 973 -8.62 -23.11 22.91
C ALA A 973 -8.79 -23.85 24.26
N TYR A 974 -7.97 -23.52 25.26
CA TYR A 974 -8.11 -24.03 26.63
C TYR A 974 -8.92 -23.09 27.56
N ASN A 975 -9.21 -21.85 27.13
CA ASN A 975 -9.72 -20.76 27.96
C ASN A 975 -8.75 -20.40 29.11
N ALA A 976 -7.46 -20.32 28.78
CA ALA A 976 -6.39 -19.99 29.73
C ALA A 976 -6.49 -18.55 30.26
N SER A 977 -5.91 -18.29 31.43
CA SER A 977 -5.96 -16.97 32.08
C SER A 977 -5.14 -15.92 31.33
N THR A 978 -5.52 -14.65 31.48
CA THR A 978 -4.87 -13.53 30.77
C THR A 978 -3.38 -13.41 31.06
N ALA A 979 -2.94 -13.81 32.26
CA ALA A 979 -1.53 -13.81 32.67
C ALA A 979 -0.67 -14.90 32.01
N GLU A 980 -1.26 -15.87 31.32
CA GLU A 980 -0.51 -16.94 30.63
C GLU A 980 -0.10 -16.57 29.20
N TYR A 981 -0.74 -15.57 28.58
CA TYR A 981 -0.45 -15.19 27.19
C TYR A 981 0.90 -14.49 27.06
N GLU A 982 1.67 -14.88 26.04
CA GLU A 982 2.99 -14.32 25.77
C GLU A 982 2.89 -13.09 24.87
N GLN A 983 3.32 -11.93 25.39
CA GLN A 983 3.58 -10.70 24.61
C GLN A 983 2.37 -10.14 23.82
N LEU A 984 1.17 -10.16 24.43
CA LEU A 984 -0.02 -9.48 23.92
C LEU A 984 -0.38 -8.30 24.85
N SER A 985 -0.72 -7.13 24.30
CA SER A 985 -1.31 -6.02 25.07
C SER A 985 -2.82 -6.18 25.24
N ILE A 986 -3.48 -6.85 24.29
CA ILE A 986 -4.90 -7.21 24.33
C ILE A 986 -5.04 -8.73 24.20
N PRO A 987 -5.43 -9.46 25.27
CA PRO A 987 -5.62 -10.90 25.20
C PRO A 987 -6.90 -11.27 24.41
N PRO A 988 -6.91 -12.42 23.71
CA PRO A 988 -8.08 -12.88 22.97
C PRO A 988 -9.17 -13.44 23.89
N LEU A 989 -10.41 -13.51 23.39
CA LEU A 989 -11.48 -14.28 24.03
C LEU A 989 -11.21 -15.78 23.89
N GLY A 990 -11.21 -16.51 25.01
CA GLY A 990 -11.07 -17.96 25.03
C GLY A 990 -12.40 -18.70 24.78
N ILE A 991 -12.32 -20.01 24.48
CA ILE A 991 -13.50 -20.84 24.22
C ILE A 991 -14.11 -21.30 25.54
N GLU A 992 -15.22 -20.68 25.96
CA GLU A 992 -15.90 -21.01 27.22
C GLU A 992 -16.42 -22.47 27.24
N PRO A 993 -15.87 -23.37 28.09
CA PRO A 993 -16.24 -24.78 28.09
C PRO A 993 -17.70 -25.06 28.46
N ALA A 994 -18.33 -24.25 29.31
CA ALA A 994 -19.72 -24.43 29.72
C ALA A 994 -20.73 -24.07 28.61
N SER A 995 -20.30 -23.36 27.57
CA SER A 995 -21.13 -22.97 26.42
C SER A 995 -20.76 -23.71 25.13
N CYS A 996 -19.74 -24.58 25.12
CA CYS A 996 -19.31 -25.30 23.92
C CYS A 996 -19.77 -26.77 23.95
N PRO A 997 -20.37 -27.31 22.88
CA PRO A 997 -20.65 -28.74 22.78
C PRO A 997 -19.37 -29.58 22.99
N ALA A 998 -19.39 -30.50 23.97
CA ALA A 998 -18.19 -31.19 24.45
C ALA A 998 -17.30 -31.81 23.34
N PRO A 999 -17.83 -32.46 22.28
CA PRO A 999 -17.00 -32.97 21.18
C PRO A 999 -16.24 -31.88 20.41
N LEU A 1000 -16.82 -30.68 20.24
CA LEU A 1000 -16.18 -29.57 19.51
C LEU A 1000 -15.02 -28.98 20.30
N ILE A 1001 -15.19 -28.71 21.60
CA ILE A 1001 -14.09 -28.19 22.43
C ILE A 1001 -13.00 -29.23 22.68
N GLN A 1002 -13.35 -30.51 22.79
CA GLN A 1002 -12.35 -31.60 22.79
C GLN A 1002 -11.53 -31.58 21.50
N ALA A 1003 -12.20 -31.60 20.34
CA ALA A 1003 -11.52 -31.62 19.04
C ALA A 1003 -10.64 -30.38 18.80
N ALA A 1004 -11.10 -29.20 19.22
CA ALA A 1004 -10.29 -27.97 19.17
C ALA A 1004 -8.99 -28.10 19.98
N ARG A 1005 -9.08 -28.62 21.21
CA ARG A 1005 -7.93 -28.81 22.10
C ARG A 1005 -6.94 -29.86 21.57
N GLU A 1006 -7.43 -31.04 21.20
CA GLU A 1006 -6.65 -32.12 20.57
C GLU A 1006 -5.87 -31.63 19.35
N THR A 1007 -6.52 -30.84 18.49
CA THR A 1007 -5.93 -30.36 17.25
C THR A 1007 -4.86 -29.29 17.51
N TRP A 1008 -4.98 -28.45 18.55
CA TRP A 1008 -3.90 -27.54 18.99
C TRP A 1008 -2.76 -28.24 19.72
N ASP A 1009 -3.03 -29.29 20.50
CA ASP A 1009 -1.99 -30.15 21.07
C ASP A 1009 -1.15 -30.79 19.97
N ARG A 1010 -1.80 -31.34 18.92
CA ARG A 1010 -1.12 -31.89 17.74
C ARG A 1010 -0.32 -30.82 17.01
N ALA A 1011 -0.91 -29.65 16.75
CA ALA A 1011 -0.26 -28.55 16.02
C ALA A 1011 1.00 -28.04 16.72
N LEU A 1012 0.99 -27.95 18.06
CA LEU A 1012 2.16 -27.56 18.85
C LEU A 1012 3.22 -28.66 18.85
N ALA A 1013 2.86 -29.90 19.23
CA ALA A 1013 3.82 -31.00 19.37
C ALA A 1013 4.54 -31.34 18.05
N LEU A 1014 3.82 -31.32 16.92
CA LEU A 1014 4.41 -31.52 15.60
C LEU A 1014 5.32 -30.35 15.19
N GLY A 1015 4.92 -29.11 15.47
CA GLY A 1015 5.69 -27.92 15.14
C GLY A 1015 6.96 -27.73 15.98
N GLU A 1016 6.94 -28.15 17.24
CA GLU A 1016 8.15 -28.15 18.08
C GLU A 1016 9.20 -29.16 17.58
N ALA A 1017 8.74 -30.29 17.03
CA ALA A 1017 9.57 -31.39 16.53
C ALA A 1017 10.03 -31.24 15.07
N HIS A 1018 9.25 -30.57 14.20
CA HIS A 1018 9.48 -30.53 12.75
C HIS A 1018 9.44 -29.12 12.15
N GLY A 1019 9.00 -28.11 12.90
CA GLY A 1019 8.67 -26.79 12.38
C GLY A 1019 7.38 -26.78 11.56
N TYR A 1020 7.18 -25.72 10.78
CA TYR A 1020 5.99 -25.56 9.94
C TYR A 1020 6.38 -25.27 8.48
N ARG A 1021 5.61 -25.78 7.54
CA ARG A 1021 5.82 -25.56 6.10
C ARG A 1021 5.36 -24.17 5.64
N ASN A 1022 4.55 -23.47 6.44
CA ASN A 1022 3.88 -22.23 6.04
C ASN A 1022 3.90 -21.21 7.19
N ALA A 1023 4.30 -19.97 6.93
CA ALA A 1023 4.35 -18.90 7.94
C ALA A 1023 2.96 -18.43 8.40
N GLN A 1024 1.94 -18.66 7.59
CA GLN A 1024 0.52 -18.39 7.84
C GLN A 1024 -0.29 -19.47 7.11
N VAL A 1025 -1.37 -19.98 7.72
CA VAL A 1025 -2.20 -21.06 7.13
C VAL A 1025 -3.67 -20.72 6.90
N THR A 1026 -4.27 -19.79 7.67
CA THR A 1026 -5.71 -19.47 7.60
C THR A 1026 -5.98 -17.98 7.38
N VAL A 1027 -7.09 -17.69 6.68
CA VAL A 1027 -7.71 -16.37 6.53
C VAL A 1027 -9.21 -16.57 6.34
N LEU A 1028 -10.03 -15.92 7.18
CA LEU A 1028 -11.49 -15.92 7.02
C LEU A 1028 -11.89 -14.83 6.00
N ALA A 1029 -12.21 -15.26 4.78
CA ALA A 1029 -12.54 -14.36 3.67
C ALA A 1029 -14.06 -14.14 3.54
N PRO A 1030 -14.52 -13.01 2.94
CA PRO A 1030 -15.95 -12.75 2.72
C PRO A 1030 -16.67 -13.74 1.79
N THR A 1031 -15.95 -14.57 1.03
CA THR A 1031 -16.45 -15.64 0.13
C THR A 1031 -17.47 -15.27 -0.98
N GLY A 1032 -17.95 -14.04 -1.09
CA GLY A 1032 -19.21 -13.66 -1.78
C GLY A 1032 -19.45 -14.08 -3.26
N THR A 1033 -18.46 -14.57 -4.01
CA THR A 1033 -18.70 -15.27 -5.30
C THR A 1033 -18.54 -16.79 -5.20
N ILE A 1034 -17.63 -17.30 -4.36
CA ILE A 1034 -17.42 -18.75 -4.19
C ILE A 1034 -18.49 -19.40 -3.32
N GLY A 1035 -19.04 -18.69 -2.33
CA GLY A 1035 -20.20 -19.15 -1.56
C GLY A 1035 -21.43 -19.42 -2.43
N LEU A 1036 -21.65 -18.61 -3.47
CA LEU A 1036 -22.73 -18.82 -4.45
C LEU A 1036 -22.52 -20.03 -5.39
N VAL A 1037 -21.27 -20.48 -5.55
CA VAL A 1037 -20.96 -21.73 -6.31
C VAL A 1037 -21.00 -22.94 -5.38
N MET A 1038 -20.85 -22.72 -4.07
CA MET A 1038 -21.01 -23.75 -3.03
C MET A 1038 -22.46 -23.88 -2.52
N ASP A 1039 -23.41 -23.13 -3.08
CA ASP A 1039 -24.79 -22.99 -2.60
C ASP A 1039 -24.88 -22.71 -1.08
N CYS A 1040 -24.12 -21.72 -0.61
CA CYS A 1040 -24.16 -21.22 0.76
C CYS A 1040 -25.29 -20.18 0.96
N ASP A 1041 -26.16 -20.41 1.94
CA ASP A 1041 -27.16 -19.42 2.39
C ASP A 1041 -26.47 -18.20 3.05
N THR A 1042 -25.38 -18.40 3.80
CA THR A 1042 -24.58 -17.35 4.45
C THR A 1042 -23.11 -17.37 4.04
N THR A 1043 -22.49 -16.20 3.98
CA THR A 1043 -21.15 -15.98 3.42
C THR A 1043 -20.09 -15.87 4.52
N GLY A 1044 -18.96 -16.58 4.41
CA GLY A 1044 -17.88 -16.48 5.39
C GLY A 1044 -18.32 -16.84 6.81
N ILE A 1045 -18.00 -15.96 7.77
CA ILE A 1045 -18.51 -16.02 9.14
C ILE A 1045 -19.93 -15.47 9.29
N GLU A 1046 -20.40 -14.64 8.35
CA GLU A 1046 -21.49 -13.70 8.57
C GLU A 1046 -22.82 -14.36 8.98
N PRO A 1047 -23.66 -13.67 9.77
CA PRO A 1047 -25.08 -14.02 9.91
C PRO A 1047 -25.80 -13.87 8.56
N ASP A 1048 -27.05 -14.34 8.49
CA ASP A 1048 -27.85 -14.09 7.28
C ASP A 1048 -28.33 -12.64 7.21
N PHE A 1049 -28.01 -11.96 6.10
CA PHE A 1049 -28.41 -10.59 5.83
C PHE A 1049 -29.93 -10.43 5.68
N ALA A 1050 -30.60 -11.40 5.05
CA ALA A 1050 -32.06 -11.43 4.89
C ALA A 1050 -32.54 -12.80 4.39
N LEU A 1051 -33.62 -13.32 4.97
CA LEU A 1051 -34.19 -14.62 4.60
C LEU A 1051 -34.68 -14.71 3.14
N VAL A 1052 -34.98 -13.56 2.53
CA VAL A 1052 -35.29 -13.39 1.10
C VAL A 1052 -34.45 -12.24 0.56
N LYS A 1053 -33.72 -12.48 -0.53
CA LYS A 1053 -32.73 -11.57 -1.12
C LYS A 1053 -33.03 -11.40 -2.61
N PHE A 1054 -32.86 -10.19 -3.14
CA PHE A 1054 -32.98 -9.94 -4.58
C PHE A 1054 -31.62 -9.52 -5.14
N LYS A 1055 -31.26 -10.05 -6.30
CA LYS A 1055 -29.95 -9.85 -6.93
C LYS A 1055 -30.09 -9.30 -8.33
N LYS A 1056 -29.66 -8.05 -8.54
CA LYS A 1056 -29.53 -7.42 -9.85
C LYS A 1056 -28.55 -8.22 -10.71
N LEU A 1057 -28.96 -8.60 -11.91
CA LEU A 1057 -28.16 -9.28 -12.93
C LEU A 1057 -27.43 -8.24 -13.79
N ALA A 1058 -26.40 -8.67 -14.53
CA ALA A 1058 -25.58 -7.78 -15.36
C ALA A 1058 -26.33 -7.10 -16.53
N GLY A 1059 -27.58 -7.49 -16.79
CA GLY A 1059 -28.48 -6.83 -17.73
C GLY A 1059 -29.56 -5.94 -17.09
N GLY A 1060 -29.66 -5.89 -15.76
CA GLY A 1060 -30.66 -5.08 -15.03
C GLY A 1060 -31.91 -5.82 -14.54
N GLY A 1061 -32.15 -7.07 -14.96
CA GLY A 1061 -33.17 -7.94 -14.36
C GLY A 1061 -32.79 -8.40 -12.94
N TYR A 1062 -33.74 -8.95 -12.17
CA TYR A 1062 -33.51 -9.42 -10.80
C TYR A 1062 -33.74 -10.92 -10.64
N PHE A 1063 -32.94 -11.57 -9.80
CA PHE A 1063 -33.15 -12.96 -9.36
C PHE A 1063 -33.45 -13.00 -7.85
N LYS A 1064 -34.43 -13.81 -7.44
CA LYS A 1064 -34.88 -13.95 -6.05
C LYS A 1064 -34.23 -15.18 -5.39
N ILE A 1065 -33.40 -14.96 -4.37
CA ILE A 1065 -32.78 -16.00 -3.55
C ILE A 1065 -33.59 -16.11 -2.26
N ILE A 1066 -34.01 -17.31 -1.91
CA ILE A 1066 -34.70 -17.62 -0.64
C ILE A 1066 -33.75 -18.48 0.18
N ASN A 1067 -33.58 -18.20 1.47
CA ASN A 1067 -32.77 -19.00 2.37
C ASN A 1067 -33.36 -20.42 2.49
N GLN A 1068 -32.63 -21.43 2.03
CA GLN A 1068 -33.08 -22.83 1.98
C GLN A 1068 -33.00 -23.54 3.35
N SER A 1069 -32.38 -22.90 4.32
CA SER A 1069 -32.23 -23.39 5.69
C SER A 1069 -33.34 -22.95 6.64
N LEU A 1070 -34.13 -21.93 6.27
CA LEU A 1070 -35.28 -21.45 7.06
C LEU A 1070 -36.30 -22.57 7.41
N PRO A 1071 -36.73 -23.46 6.49
CA PRO A 1071 -37.67 -24.53 6.83
C PRO A 1071 -37.07 -25.51 7.85
N VAL A 1072 -35.77 -25.80 7.74
CA VAL A 1072 -35.05 -26.68 8.69
C VAL A 1072 -34.99 -26.03 10.07
N ALA A 1073 -34.63 -24.75 10.13
CA ALA A 1073 -34.57 -23.99 11.38
C ALA A 1073 -35.93 -23.93 12.09
N LEU A 1074 -37.03 -23.70 11.34
CA LEU A 1074 -38.37 -23.66 11.92
C LEU A 1074 -38.82 -25.03 12.47
N ARG A 1075 -38.45 -26.15 11.81
CA ARG A 1075 -38.68 -27.50 12.38
C ARG A 1075 -37.88 -27.70 13.67
N THR A 1076 -36.61 -27.30 13.71
CA THR A 1076 -35.76 -27.35 14.92
C THR A 1076 -36.35 -26.53 16.07
N LEU A 1077 -37.02 -25.41 15.76
CA LEU A 1077 -37.74 -24.56 16.72
C LEU A 1077 -39.16 -25.07 17.07
N GLY A 1078 -39.60 -26.20 16.52
CA GLY A 1078 -40.87 -26.85 16.86
C GLY A 1078 -42.12 -26.33 16.13
N TYR A 1079 -41.97 -25.58 15.04
CA TYR A 1079 -43.11 -25.17 14.21
C TYR A 1079 -43.64 -26.36 13.38
N THR A 1080 -44.96 -26.41 13.19
CA THR A 1080 -45.61 -27.40 12.30
C THR A 1080 -45.48 -27.02 10.83
N GLU A 1081 -45.49 -28.00 9.91
CA GLU A 1081 -45.36 -27.73 8.46
C GLU A 1081 -46.37 -26.68 7.96
N SER A 1082 -47.62 -26.68 8.44
CA SER A 1082 -48.62 -25.65 8.05
C SER A 1082 -48.21 -24.24 8.48
N GLN A 1083 -47.56 -24.08 9.65
CA GLN A 1083 -47.04 -22.79 10.10
C GLN A 1083 -45.78 -22.41 9.32
N ILE A 1084 -44.95 -23.40 8.96
CA ILE A 1084 -43.76 -23.21 8.13
C ILE A 1084 -44.16 -22.71 6.73
N ASP A 1085 -45.15 -23.35 6.11
CA ASP A 1085 -45.70 -22.93 4.82
C ASP A 1085 -46.31 -21.52 4.89
N ASP A 1086 -47.09 -21.19 5.92
CA ASP A 1086 -47.63 -19.83 6.10
C ASP A 1086 -46.52 -18.78 6.33
N ILE A 1087 -45.48 -19.09 7.12
CA ILE A 1087 -44.33 -18.19 7.35
C ILE A 1087 -43.53 -17.98 6.06
N ILE A 1088 -43.28 -19.04 5.29
CA ILE A 1088 -42.59 -18.96 4.00
C ILE A 1088 -43.44 -18.18 3.00
N ALA A 1089 -44.74 -18.46 2.91
CA ALA A 1089 -45.67 -17.75 2.01
C ALA A 1089 -45.83 -16.26 2.39
N TYR A 1090 -45.69 -15.91 3.67
CA TYR A 1090 -45.64 -14.53 4.15
C TYR A 1090 -44.33 -13.83 3.73
N GLY A 1091 -43.16 -14.44 4.00
CA GLY A 1091 -41.86 -13.84 3.69
C GLY A 1091 -41.50 -13.81 2.20
N VAL A 1092 -41.92 -14.82 1.43
CA VAL A 1092 -41.69 -14.93 -0.02
C VAL A 1092 -42.79 -14.23 -0.82
N GLY A 1093 -44.00 -14.10 -0.26
CA GLY A 1093 -45.20 -13.65 -0.96
C GLY A 1093 -45.87 -14.76 -1.77
N ARG A 1094 -47.21 -14.71 -1.86
CA ARG A 1094 -48.06 -15.80 -2.40
C ARG A 1094 -48.03 -15.99 -3.93
N LYS A 1095 -47.22 -15.22 -4.67
CA LYS A 1095 -47.10 -15.24 -6.15
C LYS A 1095 -48.40 -15.07 -6.96
N THR A 1096 -49.50 -14.65 -6.33
CA THR A 1096 -50.79 -14.36 -6.98
C THR A 1096 -51.46 -13.16 -6.30
N LEU A 1097 -52.25 -12.39 -7.06
CA LEU A 1097 -53.13 -11.34 -6.54
C LEU A 1097 -54.54 -11.89 -6.20
N ARG A 1098 -54.81 -13.18 -6.46
CA ARG A 1098 -56.09 -13.81 -6.09
C ARG A 1098 -56.26 -13.83 -4.57
N GLY A 1099 -57.32 -13.21 -4.07
CA GLY A 1099 -57.59 -13.08 -2.63
C GLY A 1099 -56.71 -12.07 -1.88
N ALA A 1100 -55.92 -11.25 -2.58
CA ALA A 1100 -55.20 -10.14 -1.96
C ALA A 1100 -56.19 -9.02 -1.52
N PRO A 1101 -55.91 -8.27 -0.44
CA PRO A 1101 -56.91 -7.40 0.20
C PRO A 1101 -57.14 -6.04 -0.48
N ALA A 1102 -56.31 -5.62 -1.45
CA ALA A 1102 -56.35 -4.26 -2.00
C ALA A 1102 -56.15 -4.18 -3.52
N ILE A 1103 -55.24 -4.98 -4.09
CA ILE A 1103 -55.06 -5.14 -5.55
C ILE A 1103 -55.23 -6.63 -5.83
N ASN A 1104 -56.32 -6.98 -6.49
CA ASN A 1104 -56.76 -8.36 -6.75
C ASN A 1104 -57.56 -8.42 -8.07
N HIS A 1105 -57.94 -9.62 -8.52
CA HIS A 1105 -58.60 -9.78 -9.83
C HIS A 1105 -59.91 -8.98 -9.94
N GLU A 1106 -60.74 -8.98 -8.89
CA GLU A 1106 -62.01 -8.25 -8.85
C GLU A 1106 -61.82 -6.73 -8.96
N THR A 1107 -60.86 -6.18 -8.21
CA THR A 1107 -60.54 -4.74 -8.23
C THR A 1107 -59.84 -4.31 -9.52
N LEU A 1108 -59.08 -5.19 -10.18
CA LEU A 1108 -58.46 -4.91 -11.48
C LEU A 1108 -59.51 -4.91 -12.61
N LEU A 1109 -60.42 -5.87 -12.64
CA LEU A 1109 -61.57 -5.88 -13.56
C LEU A 1109 -62.40 -4.59 -13.38
N ALA A 1110 -62.69 -4.21 -12.14
CA ALA A 1110 -63.39 -2.95 -11.82
C ALA A 1110 -62.62 -1.66 -12.18
N ARG A 1111 -61.31 -1.76 -12.48
CA ARG A 1111 -60.44 -0.67 -12.95
C ARG A 1111 -60.27 -0.66 -14.47
N GLY A 1112 -60.89 -1.57 -15.21
CA GLY A 1112 -60.86 -1.62 -16.68
C GLY A 1112 -59.82 -2.60 -17.26
N PHE A 1113 -59.18 -3.44 -16.45
CA PHE A 1113 -58.42 -4.58 -16.98
C PHE A 1113 -59.37 -5.67 -17.48
N ASP A 1114 -58.93 -6.46 -18.46
CA ASP A 1114 -59.57 -7.73 -18.83
C ASP A 1114 -58.79 -8.94 -18.29
N GLU A 1115 -59.31 -10.15 -18.51
CA GLU A 1115 -58.65 -11.40 -18.07
C GLU A 1115 -57.28 -11.60 -18.74
N ALA A 1116 -57.07 -11.10 -19.97
CA ALA A 1116 -55.81 -11.21 -20.69
C ALA A 1116 -54.74 -10.24 -20.14
N GLY A 1117 -55.13 -9.07 -19.65
CA GLY A 1117 -54.30 -8.18 -18.86
C GLY A 1117 -53.93 -8.82 -17.52
N ILE A 1118 -54.91 -9.34 -16.78
CA ILE A 1118 -54.69 -9.96 -15.45
C ILE A 1118 -53.82 -11.22 -15.55
N ALA A 1119 -53.98 -12.06 -16.59
CA ALA A 1119 -53.13 -13.23 -16.80
C ALA A 1119 -51.65 -12.86 -16.99
N ARG A 1120 -51.36 -11.79 -17.75
CA ARG A 1120 -49.98 -11.29 -17.96
C ARG A 1120 -49.39 -10.64 -16.72
N VAL A 1121 -50.22 -9.98 -15.90
CA VAL A 1121 -49.82 -9.52 -14.56
C VAL A 1121 -49.41 -10.70 -13.69
N GLU A 1122 -50.26 -11.75 -13.60
CA GLU A 1122 -49.99 -12.95 -12.79
C GLU A 1122 -48.71 -13.68 -13.22
N GLU A 1123 -48.50 -13.88 -14.53
CA GLU A 1123 -47.28 -14.47 -15.08
C GLU A 1123 -46.02 -13.66 -14.71
N ALA A 1124 -46.13 -12.33 -14.66
CA ALA A 1124 -45.02 -11.46 -14.25
C ALA A 1124 -44.74 -11.44 -12.73
N LEU A 1125 -45.65 -11.89 -11.86
CA LEU A 1125 -45.51 -11.78 -10.40
C LEU A 1125 -44.31 -12.56 -9.85
N GLU A 1126 -43.96 -13.72 -10.42
CA GLU A 1126 -42.85 -14.53 -9.90
C GLU A 1126 -41.48 -13.88 -10.11
N GLY A 1127 -41.31 -13.16 -11.23
CA GLY A 1127 -40.09 -12.41 -11.54
C GLY A 1127 -40.08 -10.95 -11.07
N SER A 1128 -41.22 -10.42 -10.61
CA SER A 1128 -41.36 -9.01 -10.22
C SER A 1128 -40.67 -8.70 -8.88
N PHE A 1129 -39.88 -7.63 -8.86
CA PHE A 1129 -39.24 -7.11 -7.66
C PHE A 1129 -40.23 -6.34 -6.77
N ASP A 1130 -41.08 -5.50 -7.39
CA ASP A 1130 -42.20 -4.80 -6.77
C ASP A 1130 -43.47 -5.01 -7.61
N ILE A 1131 -44.64 -4.87 -7.00
CA ILE A 1131 -45.93 -5.04 -7.67
C ILE A 1131 -46.10 -4.15 -8.91
N THR A 1132 -45.52 -2.93 -8.93
CA THR A 1132 -45.59 -2.04 -10.10
C THR A 1132 -44.91 -2.63 -11.34
N PHE A 1133 -43.91 -3.50 -11.18
CA PHE A 1133 -43.23 -4.15 -12.31
C PHE A 1133 -44.17 -5.11 -13.05
N ALA A 1134 -45.14 -5.72 -12.38
CA ALA A 1134 -46.15 -6.57 -13.04
C ALA A 1134 -47.19 -5.77 -13.84
N PHE A 1135 -47.30 -4.46 -13.63
CA PHE A 1135 -48.25 -3.56 -14.31
C PHE A 1135 -47.61 -2.63 -15.35
N ASN A 1136 -46.34 -2.84 -15.70
CA ASN A 1136 -45.62 -1.93 -16.59
C ASN A 1136 -46.05 -2.06 -18.08
N PRO A 1137 -45.82 -1.05 -18.94
CA PRO A 1137 -46.23 -1.07 -20.35
C PRO A 1137 -45.60 -2.15 -21.23
N TRP A 1138 -44.52 -2.82 -20.82
CA TRP A 1138 -43.91 -3.94 -21.55
C TRP A 1138 -44.65 -5.26 -21.24
N VAL A 1139 -45.01 -5.49 -19.97
CA VAL A 1139 -45.83 -6.65 -19.55
C VAL A 1139 -47.26 -6.54 -20.10
N LEU A 1140 -47.85 -5.35 -20.01
CA LEU A 1140 -49.20 -5.08 -20.51
C LEU A 1140 -49.25 -4.81 -22.01
N GLY A 1141 -48.14 -4.43 -22.65
CA GLY A 1141 -48.05 -4.01 -24.04
C GLY A 1141 -48.56 -2.59 -24.27
N GLU A 1142 -47.76 -1.73 -24.89
CA GLU A 1142 -48.06 -0.30 -25.10
C GLU A 1142 -49.44 -0.06 -25.74
N GLY A 1143 -49.82 -0.87 -26.74
CA GLY A 1143 -51.12 -0.77 -27.40
C GLY A 1143 -52.31 -1.03 -26.49
N TYR A 1144 -52.21 -1.98 -25.56
CA TYR A 1144 -53.24 -2.25 -24.55
C TYR A 1144 -53.32 -1.13 -23.52
N VAL A 1145 -52.17 -0.60 -23.09
CA VAL A 1145 -52.12 0.55 -22.15
C VAL A 1145 -52.75 1.81 -22.78
N ALA A 1146 -52.46 2.08 -24.05
CA ALA A 1146 -53.02 3.22 -24.77
C ALA A 1146 -54.53 3.06 -25.07
N GLN A 1147 -54.97 1.89 -25.51
CA GLN A 1147 -56.35 1.66 -25.95
C GLN A 1147 -57.32 1.31 -24.81
N GLN A 1148 -56.89 0.45 -23.87
CA GLN A 1148 -57.75 -0.09 -22.81
C GLN A 1148 -57.64 0.69 -21.49
N LEU A 1149 -56.44 1.18 -21.15
CA LEU A 1149 -56.22 1.97 -19.92
C LEU A 1149 -56.21 3.50 -20.16
N GLY A 1150 -56.33 3.94 -21.42
CA GLY A 1150 -56.54 5.34 -21.79
C GLY A 1150 -55.36 6.29 -21.51
N LEU A 1151 -54.15 5.78 -21.34
CA LEU A 1151 -52.95 6.61 -21.13
C LEU A 1151 -52.39 7.09 -22.46
N ASN A 1152 -52.33 8.40 -22.66
CA ASN A 1152 -51.78 9.03 -23.86
C ASN A 1152 -50.24 9.08 -23.82
N GLU A 1153 -49.58 9.34 -24.96
CA GLU A 1153 -48.12 9.43 -25.07
C GLU A 1153 -47.46 10.36 -24.03
N ALA A 1154 -48.14 11.46 -23.67
CA ALA A 1154 -47.63 12.40 -22.67
C ALA A 1154 -47.57 11.77 -21.27
N ARG A 1155 -48.59 11.01 -20.87
CA ARG A 1155 -48.62 10.27 -19.60
C ARG A 1155 -47.76 9.01 -19.62
N LEU A 1156 -47.68 8.31 -20.76
CA LEU A 1156 -46.75 7.20 -20.98
C LEU A 1156 -45.28 7.65 -20.89
N ALA A 1157 -44.98 8.93 -21.13
CA ALA A 1157 -43.66 9.52 -20.94
C ALA A 1157 -43.44 10.16 -19.54
N GLU A 1158 -44.45 10.13 -18.67
CA GLU A 1158 -44.38 10.49 -17.25
C GLU A 1158 -44.37 9.25 -16.31
N TRP A 1159 -44.59 8.05 -16.86
CA TRP A 1159 -44.72 6.78 -16.13
C TRP A 1159 -43.42 5.95 -16.19
#